data_AF-A0A0G1M2N4-F1
#
_entry.id   AF-A0A0G1M2N4-F1
#
_cell.length_a   1.000
_cell.length_b   1.000
_cell.length_c   1.000
_cell.angle_alpha   90.00
_cell.angle_beta   90.00
_cell.angle_gamma   90.00
#
_symmetry.space_group_name_H-M   'P 1'
#
loop_
_entity.id
_entity.type
_entity.pdbx_description
1 polymer ?
#
loop_
_entity_poly.entity_id
_entity_poly.type
_entity_poly.pdbx_seq_one_letter_code
_entity_poly.pdbx_strand_id
1 'polypeptide(L)'
;MKLPPLSSKRIGKILIVLALIVIAIFSYNYFAPFGKVVSYNFPFKLPGTVGVTNFPPGSTGSLKIPSQVLKTETARFSLAVPPRTVDSLKATLKFKPITGEVLLGVRGRETDKFVYVPLYNSILQNLGWNKTEQEGITLWQKTEDFRTLSDFVGKVRLDKKIVSYYVPSSRLQTLKNIQVESQDTAVVDRRLRGNLQMQIMVDKKPLVIKLFKQDLNYYPGEDKYKLVLTSDGKTIHENDIGDDGITDNSLLKLTPQEKEIAINEVIPGIYTLNINYLGTGQDSEIVKIEVNQKKVVFTNDVFVSDIKPVSVWTSSPRVVLSTPHGTALQTITVNGAPAITLDKVGKGFVFEVSSLPLKIATGSAYSLEAPKGDISFTTKEYLAFSEKALFNPDPFSNIPLTADNLKSTDYILSSYKPAGRDGQWMKAEISINPQLINIENNGRVYFSLEIPDLAKNGGELEIDSLEVQVKSLGLLEPKEENSRVQTTASSKGLVAWVSQPVQAIRGFFSSIGNKFSRKPAPRSSSTPSPQNKRNPTPTNIPSPSPVASVAASPFVPSSNVEVRVLNAGAPVGTASKFAEVLKISGFPKTVAANLDSDSYKNVTVRYKSASRVDVDRIIKLLGDEYGPATRDENATGGAQITVILGSK
;
A
#
# COMPACT_ATOMS: atom_id res chain seq x y z
N MET A 1 57.28 -20.38 51.61
CA MET A 1 57.46 -19.38 50.54
C MET A 1 56.63 -18.14 50.84
N LYS A 2 57.24 -16.99 51.12
CA LYS A 2 56.53 -15.71 51.27
C LYS A 2 56.39 -15.08 49.88
N LEU A 3 55.17 -14.89 49.41
CA LEU A 3 54.91 -14.17 48.16
C LEU A 3 55.41 -12.71 48.30
N PRO A 4 56.10 -12.16 47.29
CA PRO A 4 56.58 -10.78 47.35
C PRO A 4 55.40 -9.81 47.42
N PRO A 5 55.51 -8.71 48.19
CA PRO A 5 54.43 -7.73 48.34
C PRO A 5 54.08 -7.13 46.97
N LEU A 6 52.81 -7.20 46.60
CA LEU A 6 52.32 -6.56 45.39
C LEU A 6 52.55 -5.04 45.51
N SER A 7 53.45 -4.52 44.68
CA SER A 7 53.66 -3.09 44.47
C SER A 7 52.32 -2.37 44.26
N SER A 8 52.07 -1.29 45.01
CA SER A 8 50.85 -0.49 44.92
C SER A 8 50.51 -0.04 43.49
N LYS A 9 51.53 0.17 42.65
CA LYS A 9 51.36 0.48 41.22
C LYS A 9 50.76 -0.67 40.40
N ARG A 10 51.01 -1.93 40.78
CA ARG A 10 50.41 -3.11 40.12
C ARG A 10 48.94 -3.27 40.51
N ILE A 11 48.61 -3.00 41.78
CA ILE A 11 47.22 -3.03 42.27
C ILE A 11 46.36 -1.98 41.54
N GLY A 12 46.87 -0.76 41.35
CA GLY A 12 46.17 0.28 40.60
C GLY A 12 45.87 -0.09 39.15
N LYS A 13 46.83 -0.71 38.44
CA LYS A 13 46.61 -1.18 37.05
C LYS A 13 45.56 -2.29 36.97
N ILE A 14 45.56 -3.22 37.92
CA ILE A 14 44.57 -4.30 37.98
C ILE A 14 43.17 -3.72 38.20
N LEU A 15 43.01 -2.76 39.11
CA LEU A 15 41.73 -2.09 39.37
C LEU A 15 41.19 -1.33 38.15
N ILE A 16 42.06 -0.64 37.39
CA ILE A 16 41.66 0.06 36.16
C ILE A 16 41.18 -0.93 35.09
N VAL A 17 41.90 -2.04 34.89
CA VAL A 17 41.49 -3.08 33.93
C VAL A 17 40.15 -3.71 34.34
N LEU A 18 39.97 -4.01 35.63
CA LEU A 18 38.69 -4.51 36.17
C LEU A 18 37.55 -3.51 35.95
N ALA A 19 37.79 -2.22 36.21
CA ALA A 19 36.79 -1.17 35.96
C ALA A 19 36.43 -1.06 34.48
N LEU A 20 37.41 -1.15 33.57
CA LEU A 20 37.16 -1.14 32.12
C LEU A 20 36.41 -2.38 31.65
N ILE A 21 36.70 -3.57 32.19
CA ILE A 21 35.95 -4.80 31.91
C ILE A 21 34.50 -4.65 32.39
N VAL A 22 34.29 -4.13 33.59
CA VAL A 22 32.95 -3.88 34.14
C VAL A 22 32.19 -2.85 33.27
N ILE A 23 32.82 -1.74 32.89
CA ILE A 23 32.23 -0.76 31.95
C ILE A 23 31.93 -1.40 30.59
N ALA A 24 32.80 -2.26 30.07
CA ALA A 24 32.58 -2.95 28.81
C ALA A 24 31.40 -3.94 28.90
N ILE A 25 31.29 -4.70 30.01
CA ILE A 25 30.15 -5.60 30.27
C ILE A 25 28.85 -4.81 30.39
N PHE A 26 28.83 -3.72 31.16
CA PHE A 26 27.66 -2.85 31.28
C PHE A 26 27.33 -2.20 29.94
N SER A 27 28.33 -1.72 29.19
CA SER A 27 28.12 -1.12 27.87
C SER A 27 27.58 -2.14 26.87
N TYR A 28 28.09 -3.37 26.87
CA TYR A 28 27.58 -4.46 26.03
C TYR A 28 26.13 -4.79 26.37
N ASN A 29 25.81 -4.92 27.66
CA ASN A 29 24.46 -5.25 28.13
C ASN A 29 23.44 -4.12 27.90
N TYR A 30 23.86 -2.86 28.01
CA TYR A 30 22.97 -1.69 27.91
C TYR A 30 22.86 -1.15 26.48
N PHE A 31 23.97 -1.09 25.74
CA PHE A 31 23.98 -0.56 24.38
C PHE A 31 23.70 -1.62 23.32
N ALA A 32 24.02 -2.89 23.57
CA ALA A 32 23.90 -3.97 22.59
C ALA A 32 24.49 -3.55 21.21
N PRO A 33 25.81 -3.29 21.13
CA PRO A 33 26.43 -2.69 19.96
C PRO A 33 26.18 -3.46 18.67
N PHE A 34 26.02 -4.78 18.74
CA PHE A 34 25.76 -5.67 17.60
C PHE A 34 24.28 -6.02 17.40
N GLY A 35 23.38 -5.27 18.04
CA GLY A 35 21.94 -5.51 18.02
C GLY A 35 21.49 -6.42 19.15
N LYS A 36 20.19 -6.40 19.42
CA LYS A 36 19.55 -7.29 20.41
C LYS A 36 18.46 -8.10 19.72
N VAL A 37 18.49 -9.41 19.92
CA VAL A 37 17.37 -10.31 19.60
C VAL A 37 16.49 -10.38 20.86
N VAL A 38 15.20 -10.08 20.75
CA VAL A 38 14.27 -9.99 21.93
C VAL A 38 13.19 -11.08 21.89
N SER A 39 13.01 -11.76 23.03
CA SER A 39 12.05 -12.87 23.25
C SER A 39 10.75 -12.38 23.80
N TYR A 40 9.74 -13.23 23.67
CA TYR A 40 8.46 -13.08 24.32
C TYR A 40 7.92 -14.45 24.78
N ASN A 41 8.37 -15.03 25.89
CA ASN A 41 7.82 -16.32 26.35
C ASN A 41 6.51 -16.11 27.11
N PHE A 42 5.41 -16.78 26.71
CA PHE A 42 4.16 -16.72 27.49
C PHE A 42 3.52 -18.08 27.71
N PRO A 43 2.98 -18.31 28.92
CA PRO A 43 2.22 -19.50 29.24
C PRO A 43 0.78 -19.50 28.67
N PHE A 44 0.41 -18.52 27.84
CA PHE A 44 -0.98 -18.28 27.45
C PHE A 44 -1.30 -18.82 26.06
N LYS A 45 -2.51 -19.35 25.91
CA LYS A 45 -3.10 -19.77 24.64
C LYS A 45 -3.38 -18.57 23.73
N LEU A 46 -3.34 -18.74 22.41
CA LEU A 46 -3.84 -17.71 21.49
C LEU A 46 -5.34 -17.50 21.76
N PRO A 47 -5.83 -16.26 21.77
CA PRO A 47 -7.24 -15.99 21.96
C PRO A 47 -8.04 -16.59 20.78
N GLY A 48 -9.11 -17.31 21.10
CA GLY A 48 -10.06 -17.83 20.10
C GLY A 48 -11.07 -16.79 19.61
N THR A 49 -10.84 -15.49 19.77
CA THR A 49 -11.77 -14.43 19.34
C THR A 49 -11.05 -13.11 19.03
N VAL A 50 -11.78 -12.15 18.43
CA VAL A 50 -11.39 -10.85 17.83
C VAL A 50 -10.49 -9.94 18.72
N GLY A 51 -10.33 -10.25 20.01
CA GLY A 51 -9.47 -9.49 20.92
C GLY A 51 -7.98 -9.70 20.64
N VAL A 52 -7.22 -8.60 20.60
CA VAL A 52 -5.76 -8.65 20.48
C VAL A 52 -5.15 -8.95 21.85
N THR A 53 -4.50 -10.10 22.02
CA THR A 53 -3.69 -10.35 23.23
C THR A 53 -2.37 -9.58 23.14
N ASN A 54 -2.08 -8.83 24.19
CA ASN A 54 -0.87 -8.02 24.30
C ASN A 54 0.21 -8.75 25.09
N PHE A 55 1.41 -8.77 24.53
CA PHE A 55 2.51 -9.58 25.03
C PHE A 55 3.74 -8.70 25.37
N PRO A 56 4.14 -8.57 26.66
CA PRO A 56 5.33 -7.79 27.06
C PRO A 56 6.66 -8.50 26.75
N PRO A 57 7.78 -7.78 26.53
CA PRO A 57 9.07 -8.38 26.24
C PRO A 57 9.58 -9.31 27.35
N GLY A 58 9.98 -10.52 26.97
CA GLY A 58 10.66 -11.53 27.80
C GLY A 58 12.20 -11.51 27.65
N SER A 59 12.90 -12.34 28.44
CA SER A 59 14.36 -12.26 28.66
C SER A 59 15.28 -12.96 27.63
N THR A 60 14.77 -13.76 26.69
CA THR A 60 15.54 -14.81 25.94
C THR A 60 15.54 -14.83 24.37
N GLY A 61 15.21 -13.78 23.61
CA GLY A 61 15.24 -13.75 22.12
C GLY A 61 14.06 -14.20 21.17
N SER A 62 13.16 -15.13 21.50
CA SER A 62 11.95 -15.54 20.74
C SER A 62 10.58 -15.52 21.47
N LEU A 63 9.47 -15.29 20.76
CA LEU A 63 8.11 -15.69 21.17
C LEU A 63 8.00 -17.21 21.13
N LYS A 64 7.33 -17.85 22.09
CA LYS A 64 6.95 -19.27 21.94
C LYS A 64 5.57 -19.48 22.53
N ILE A 65 4.60 -19.73 21.67
CA ILE A 65 3.26 -20.14 22.07
C ILE A 65 3.27 -21.66 22.22
N PRO A 66 2.84 -22.24 23.35
CA PRO A 66 2.86 -23.68 23.57
C PRO A 66 1.77 -24.39 22.76
N SER A 67 1.79 -25.72 22.83
CA SER A 67 0.85 -26.55 22.09
C SER A 67 -0.60 -26.23 22.49
N GLN A 68 -1.45 -26.08 21.47
CA GLN A 68 -2.86 -25.78 21.64
C GLN A 68 -3.65 -26.17 20.39
N VAL A 69 -4.97 -26.22 20.55
CA VAL A 69 -5.92 -26.43 19.45
C VAL A 69 -6.60 -25.10 19.16
N LEU A 70 -6.43 -24.60 17.95
CA LEU A 70 -7.15 -23.43 17.45
C LEU A 70 -8.48 -23.88 16.86
N LYS A 71 -9.58 -23.27 17.28
CA LYS A 71 -10.94 -23.56 16.78
C LYS A 71 -11.54 -22.43 15.96
N THR A 72 -10.75 -21.40 15.66
CA THR A 72 -11.17 -20.22 14.91
C THR A 72 -10.29 -20.00 13.70
N GLU A 73 -10.90 -19.49 12.63
CA GLU A 73 -10.22 -19.19 11.37
C GLU A 73 -9.18 -18.06 11.50
N THR A 74 -9.25 -17.30 12.58
CA THR A 74 -8.33 -16.19 12.83
C THR A 74 -7.95 -16.15 14.31
N ALA A 75 -6.66 -15.91 14.57
CA ALA A 75 -6.12 -15.60 15.88
C ALA A 75 -5.19 -14.38 15.78
N ARG A 76 -5.45 -13.34 16.58
CA ARG A 76 -4.69 -12.08 16.54
C ARG A 76 -3.92 -11.85 17.82
N PHE A 77 -2.72 -11.30 17.70
CA PHE A 77 -1.88 -10.93 18.84
C PHE A 77 -0.97 -9.74 18.50
N SER A 78 -0.41 -9.08 19.51
CA SER A 78 0.60 -8.04 19.31
C SER A 78 1.83 -8.29 20.17
N LEU A 79 3.01 -7.95 19.65
CA LEU A 79 4.29 -8.01 20.34
C LEU A 79 4.84 -6.61 20.53
N ALA A 80 5.25 -6.29 21.76
CA ALA A 80 5.93 -5.04 22.07
C ALA A 80 7.42 -5.13 21.71
N VAL A 81 7.80 -4.79 20.48
CA VAL A 81 9.18 -4.74 19.97
C VAL A 81 9.99 -3.58 20.60
N PRO A 82 11.33 -3.70 20.68
CA PRO A 82 12.17 -2.60 21.14
C PRO A 82 11.91 -1.34 20.30
N PRO A 83 11.99 -0.14 20.89
CA PRO A 83 11.78 1.13 20.17
C PRO A 83 12.86 1.46 19.13
N ARG A 84 13.86 0.58 18.96
CA ARG A 84 14.89 0.70 17.92
C ARG A 84 14.38 0.11 16.61
N THR A 85 14.99 0.53 15.50
CA THR A 85 14.70 -0.03 14.18
C THR A 85 14.83 -1.56 14.19
N VAL A 86 13.75 -2.25 13.83
CA VAL A 86 13.74 -3.70 13.65
C VAL A 86 14.47 -4.02 12.35
N ASP A 87 15.50 -4.86 12.43
CA ASP A 87 16.34 -5.30 11.32
C ASP A 87 15.69 -6.48 10.58
N SER A 88 15.24 -7.49 11.34
CA SER A 88 14.56 -8.66 10.76
C SER A 88 13.49 -9.19 11.70
N LEU A 89 12.41 -9.71 11.12
CA LEU A 89 11.36 -10.42 11.83
C LEU A 89 11.27 -11.84 11.25
N LYS A 90 11.40 -12.86 12.08
CA LYS A 90 11.34 -14.26 11.67
C LYS A 90 10.21 -14.96 12.43
N ALA A 91 9.39 -15.75 11.75
CA ALA A 91 8.34 -16.52 12.39
C ALA A 91 8.44 -18.01 12.02
N THR A 92 8.22 -18.89 12.99
CA THR A 92 8.28 -20.34 12.86
C THR A 92 7.01 -20.94 13.44
N LEU A 93 6.26 -21.71 12.66
CA LEU A 93 5.05 -22.40 13.12
C LEU A 93 5.23 -23.91 12.98
N LYS A 94 5.00 -24.65 14.07
CA LYS A 94 4.92 -26.11 14.08
C LYS A 94 3.48 -26.56 14.33
N PHE A 95 2.88 -27.31 13.41
CA PHE A 95 1.44 -27.62 13.40
C PHE A 95 1.12 -28.94 12.69
N LYS A 96 -0.06 -29.52 12.92
CA LYS A 96 -0.55 -30.68 12.15
C LYS A 96 -1.32 -30.20 10.91
N PRO A 97 -0.99 -30.67 9.70
CA PRO A 97 -1.56 -30.15 8.47
C PRO A 97 -2.94 -30.77 8.20
N ILE A 98 -3.98 -30.24 8.82
CA ILE A 98 -5.38 -30.65 8.57
C ILE A 98 -6.14 -29.68 7.66
N THR A 99 -5.60 -28.49 7.41
CA THR A 99 -6.24 -27.45 6.60
C THR A 99 -5.59 -27.31 5.22
N GLY A 100 -6.27 -26.62 4.30
CA GLY A 100 -5.72 -26.33 2.97
C GLY A 100 -4.64 -25.26 2.98
N GLU A 101 -4.72 -24.29 3.90
CA GLU A 101 -3.85 -23.11 3.92
C GLU A 101 -3.67 -22.59 5.35
N VAL A 102 -2.49 -22.02 5.61
CA VAL A 102 -2.18 -21.27 6.84
C VAL A 102 -1.39 -20.03 6.45
N LEU A 103 -1.84 -18.86 6.90
CA LEU A 103 -1.27 -17.55 6.58
C LEU A 103 -0.83 -16.82 7.86
N LEU A 104 0.26 -16.07 7.79
CA LEU A 104 0.64 -15.11 8.84
C LEU A 104 0.60 -13.69 8.28
N GLY A 105 -0.35 -12.90 8.76
CA GLY A 105 -0.44 -11.47 8.55
C GLY A 105 0.41 -10.71 9.57
N VAL A 106 1.12 -9.68 9.13
CA VAL A 106 1.86 -8.74 10.00
C VAL A 106 1.56 -7.29 9.64
N ARG A 107 1.42 -6.42 10.63
CA ARG A 107 1.31 -4.96 10.46
C ARG A 107 1.96 -4.22 11.62
N GLY A 108 2.37 -2.98 11.39
CA GLY A 108 3.03 -2.18 12.42
C GLY A 108 2.10 -1.19 13.15
N ARG A 109 0.96 -0.82 12.55
CA ARG A 109 -0.08 0.02 13.18
C ARG A 109 -1.40 -0.71 13.27
N GLU A 110 -2.22 -0.34 14.24
CA GLU A 110 -3.54 -0.95 14.43
C GLU A 110 -4.54 -0.63 13.32
N THR A 111 -4.36 0.48 12.62
CA THR A 111 -5.20 0.89 11.48
C THR A 111 -4.70 0.38 10.14
N ASP A 112 -3.45 -0.10 10.07
CA ASP A 112 -2.87 -0.61 8.83
C ASP A 112 -3.51 -1.95 8.41
N LYS A 113 -3.47 -2.23 7.11
CA LYS A 113 -3.79 -3.55 6.59
C LYS A 113 -2.68 -4.55 6.94
N PHE A 114 -3.05 -5.79 7.18
CA PHE A 114 -2.08 -6.88 7.35
C PHE A 114 -1.40 -7.22 6.02
N VAL A 115 -0.08 -7.40 6.07
CA VAL A 115 0.70 -8.01 4.99
C VAL A 115 0.79 -9.50 5.27
N TYR A 116 0.12 -10.32 4.46
CA TYR A 116 0.06 -11.78 4.65
C TYR A 116 1.18 -12.49 3.91
N VAL A 117 1.74 -13.51 4.57
CA VAL A 117 2.72 -14.44 4.01
C VAL A 117 2.22 -15.87 4.24
N PRO A 118 2.25 -16.75 3.24
CA PRO A 118 1.81 -18.13 3.39
C PRO A 118 2.82 -18.95 4.20
N LEU A 119 2.37 -19.56 5.29
CA LEU A 119 3.12 -20.53 6.08
C LEU A 119 2.91 -21.96 5.54
N TYR A 120 1.73 -22.23 4.99
CA TYR A 120 1.38 -23.53 4.44
C TYR A 120 0.35 -23.41 3.33
N ASN A 121 0.52 -24.20 2.28
CA ASN A 121 -0.48 -24.37 1.23
C ASN A 121 -0.43 -25.83 0.77
N SER A 122 -1.51 -26.57 0.96
CA SER A 122 -1.55 -28.02 0.70
C SER A 122 -1.39 -28.36 -0.78
N ILE A 123 -1.83 -27.48 -1.69
CA ILE A 123 -1.66 -27.64 -3.13
C ILE A 123 -0.18 -27.59 -3.46
N LEU A 124 0.52 -26.52 -3.07
CA LEU A 124 1.95 -26.36 -3.37
C LEU A 124 2.83 -27.32 -2.58
N GLN A 125 2.48 -27.68 -1.34
CA GLN A 125 3.25 -28.63 -0.55
C GLN A 125 3.32 -30.01 -1.23
N ASN A 126 2.23 -30.43 -1.85
CA ASN A 126 2.11 -31.76 -2.48
C ASN A 126 2.30 -31.71 -4.00
N LEU A 127 2.60 -30.54 -4.56
CA LEU A 127 2.79 -30.40 -6.00
C LEU A 127 4.09 -31.10 -6.42
N GLY A 128 3.98 -32.01 -7.40
CA GLY A 128 5.11 -32.78 -7.94
C GLY A 128 5.75 -32.17 -9.18
N TRP A 129 5.53 -30.88 -9.46
CA TRP A 129 6.08 -30.21 -10.64
C TRP A 129 7.55 -29.84 -10.46
N ASN A 130 8.23 -29.59 -11.59
CA ASN A 130 9.62 -29.12 -11.57
C ASN A 130 9.68 -27.72 -10.95
N LYS A 131 10.78 -27.44 -10.23
CA LYS A 131 10.98 -26.21 -9.48
C LYS A 131 12.24 -25.50 -9.90
N THR A 132 12.15 -24.17 -9.95
CA THR A 132 13.31 -23.28 -10.07
C THR A 132 13.15 -22.19 -9.03
N GLU A 133 14.10 -22.06 -8.11
CA GLU A 133 14.07 -21.02 -7.07
C GLU A 133 15.16 -19.97 -7.33
N GLN A 134 14.79 -18.70 -7.27
CA GLN A 134 15.71 -17.58 -7.37
C GLN A 134 15.22 -16.46 -6.44
N GLU A 135 16.10 -16.00 -5.55
CA GLU A 135 15.82 -14.94 -4.58
C GLU A 135 14.57 -15.19 -3.70
N GLY A 136 14.23 -16.45 -3.41
CA GLY A 136 13.05 -16.79 -2.62
C GLY A 136 11.72 -16.67 -3.37
N ILE A 137 11.74 -16.60 -4.70
CA ILE A 137 10.59 -16.88 -5.56
C ILE A 137 10.83 -18.25 -6.20
N THR A 138 9.83 -19.12 -6.12
CA THR A 138 9.81 -20.43 -6.75
C THR A 138 8.90 -20.39 -7.97
N LEU A 139 9.45 -20.78 -9.12
CA LEU A 139 8.71 -21.10 -10.32
C LEU A 139 8.44 -22.61 -10.35
N TRP A 140 7.18 -22.97 -10.46
CA TRP A 140 6.72 -24.34 -10.66
C TRP A 140 6.29 -24.54 -12.10
N GLN A 141 6.75 -25.62 -12.72
CA GLN A 141 6.56 -25.88 -14.16
C GLN A 141 6.18 -27.34 -14.39
N LYS A 142 5.08 -27.58 -15.13
CA LYS A 142 4.69 -28.94 -15.56
C LYS A 142 5.80 -29.59 -16.40
N THR A 143 6.30 -28.82 -17.36
CA THR A 143 7.45 -29.12 -18.21
C THR A 143 8.57 -28.16 -17.85
N GLU A 144 9.79 -28.65 -17.70
CA GLU A 144 10.95 -27.81 -17.35
C GLU A 144 11.42 -27.01 -18.58
N ASP A 145 10.65 -25.99 -18.96
CA ASP A 145 10.92 -25.14 -20.12
C ASP A 145 11.96 -24.06 -19.82
N PHE A 146 12.07 -23.66 -18.55
CA PHE A 146 12.97 -22.58 -18.10
C PHE A 146 13.89 -23.06 -16.99
N ARG A 147 15.18 -22.72 -17.09
CA ARG A 147 16.19 -23.08 -16.07
C ARG A 147 16.35 -22.03 -14.97
N THR A 148 15.97 -20.79 -15.24
CA THR A 148 16.08 -19.67 -14.29
C THR A 148 14.81 -18.85 -14.31
N LEU A 149 14.56 -18.13 -13.21
CA LEU A 149 13.39 -17.27 -13.12
C LEU A 149 13.51 -16.04 -14.03
N SER A 150 14.73 -15.52 -14.22
CA SER A 150 14.99 -14.46 -15.20
C SER A 150 14.68 -14.88 -16.64
N ASP A 151 15.00 -16.13 -17.01
CA ASP A 151 14.66 -16.68 -18.34
C ASP A 151 13.15 -16.79 -18.53
N PHE A 152 12.44 -17.28 -17.51
CA PHE A 152 10.99 -17.33 -17.49
C PHE A 152 10.37 -15.93 -17.68
N VAL A 153 10.73 -14.95 -16.85
CA VAL A 153 10.16 -13.59 -16.92
C VAL A 153 10.48 -12.90 -18.25
N GLY A 154 11.63 -13.21 -18.86
CA GLY A 154 12.05 -12.61 -20.12
C GLY A 154 11.44 -13.25 -21.37
N LYS A 155 11.09 -14.54 -21.34
CA LYS A 155 10.74 -15.32 -22.54
C LYS A 155 9.41 -16.08 -22.47
N VAL A 156 8.72 -16.09 -21.33
CA VAL A 156 7.43 -16.77 -21.24
C VAL A 156 6.44 -16.20 -22.25
N ARG A 157 5.75 -17.08 -22.95
CA ARG A 157 4.75 -16.68 -23.94
C ARG A 157 3.49 -16.20 -23.23
N LEU A 158 2.90 -15.11 -23.74
CA LEU A 158 1.71 -14.48 -23.16
C LEU A 158 0.43 -15.34 -23.23
N ASP A 159 0.42 -16.39 -24.07
CA ASP A 159 -0.70 -17.33 -24.17
C ASP A 159 -0.70 -18.41 -23.07
N LYS A 160 0.35 -18.46 -22.25
CA LYS A 160 0.46 -19.40 -21.14
C LYS A 160 -0.30 -18.92 -19.92
N LYS A 161 -0.96 -19.86 -19.23
CA LYS A 161 -1.68 -19.57 -17.99
C LYS A 161 -0.71 -19.60 -16.81
N ILE A 162 -0.42 -18.42 -16.29
CA ILE A 162 0.50 -18.23 -15.17
C ILE A 162 -0.32 -17.86 -13.94
N VAL A 163 -0.13 -18.59 -12.84
CA VAL A 163 -0.70 -18.27 -11.54
C VAL A 163 0.37 -17.63 -10.68
N SER A 164 0.09 -16.46 -10.10
CA SER A 164 0.92 -15.83 -9.08
C SER A 164 0.31 -16.07 -7.70
N TYR A 165 1.09 -16.59 -6.75
CA TYR A 165 0.67 -16.87 -5.39
C TYR A 165 1.63 -16.20 -4.39
N TYR A 166 1.19 -15.06 -3.83
CA TYR A 166 1.96 -14.21 -2.91
C TYR A 166 3.32 -13.76 -3.46
N VAL A 167 3.39 -13.42 -4.75
CA VAL A 167 4.59 -12.83 -5.35
C VAL A 167 4.37 -11.33 -5.53
N PRO A 168 5.18 -10.47 -4.89
CA PRO A 168 5.12 -9.04 -5.14
C PRO A 168 5.55 -8.75 -6.58
N SER A 169 4.75 -7.99 -7.33
CA SER A 169 5.05 -7.65 -8.73
C SER A 169 6.33 -6.85 -8.87
N SER A 170 6.66 -6.02 -7.86
CA SER A 170 7.94 -5.32 -7.71
C SER A 170 9.16 -6.24 -7.89
N ARG A 171 9.14 -7.43 -7.29
CA ARG A 171 10.25 -8.40 -7.36
C ARG A 171 10.37 -9.07 -8.72
N LEU A 172 9.27 -9.23 -9.45
CA LEU A 172 9.31 -9.83 -10.78
C LEU A 172 9.99 -8.90 -11.79
N GLN A 173 9.85 -7.59 -11.62
CA GLN A 173 10.49 -6.60 -12.48
C GLN A 173 12.01 -6.57 -12.28
N THR A 174 12.49 -6.70 -11.03
CA THR A 174 13.94 -6.76 -10.74
C THR A 174 14.58 -8.00 -11.37
N LEU A 175 13.85 -9.12 -11.42
CA LEU A 175 14.33 -10.39 -12.00
C LEU A 175 14.45 -10.37 -13.52
N LYS A 176 13.70 -9.50 -14.20
CA LYS A 176 13.79 -9.33 -15.66
C LYS A 176 15.16 -8.76 -16.09
N ASN A 177 16.03 -8.42 -15.13
CA ASN A 177 17.35 -7.83 -15.33
C ASN A 177 17.29 -6.68 -16.34
N ILE A 178 16.21 -5.90 -16.29
CA ILE A 178 16.14 -4.65 -17.02
C ILE A 178 17.08 -3.72 -16.26
N GLN A 179 18.37 -3.81 -16.56
CA GLN A 179 19.29 -2.74 -16.24
C GLN A 179 18.86 -1.54 -17.08
N VAL A 180 17.93 -0.77 -16.55
CA VAL A 180 17.62 0.55 -17.09
C VAL A 180 18.75 1.47 -16.62
N GLU A 181 19.95 1.31 -17.18
CA GLU A 181 21.06 2.26 -16.96
C GLU A 181 20.81 3.63 -17.61
N SER A 182 19.56 3.98 -17.94
CA SER A 182 19.28 5.27 -18.54
C SER A 182 19.03 6.33 -17.47
N GLN A 183 19.79 7.42 -17.55
CA GLN A 183 19.52 8.67 -16.84
C GLN A 183 18.21 9.34 -17.30
N ASP A 184 17.51 8.75 -18.26
CA ASP A 184 16.24 9.25 -18.80
C ASP A 184 15.20 9.50 -17.70
N THR A 185 14.48 10.61 -17.88
CA THR A 185 13.33 11.01 -17.07
C THR A 185 12.06 10.82 -17.89
N ALA A 186 10.98 10.37 -17.24
CA ALA A 186 9.66 10.39 -17.84
C ALA A 186 9.06 11.77 -17.63
N VAL A 187 8.72 12.44 -18.73
CA VAL A 187 8.07 13.75 -18.71
C VAL A 187 6.71 13.64 -19.38
N VAL A 188 5.66 13.98 -18.65
CA VAL A 188 4.31 14.16 -19.17
C VAL A 188 4.05 15.64 -19.23
N ASP A 189 4.27 16.23 -20.40
CA ASP A 189 4.05 17.67 -20.66
C ASP A 189 2.67 17.88 -21.30
N ARG A 190 1.62 17.53 -20.54
CA ARG A 190 0.22 17.61 -20.96
C ARG A 190 -0.63 18.06 -19.77
N ARG A 191 -1.69 18.83 -20.09
CA ARG A 191 -2.71 19.22 -19.12
C ARG A 191 -3.64 18.05 -18.86
N LEU A 192 -3.61 17.55 -17.63
CA LEU A 192 -4.41 16.43 -17.16
C LEU A 192 -5.38 16.92 -16.08
N ARG A 193 -6.61 16.39 -16.07
CA ARG A 193 -7.66 16.84 -15.16
C ARG A 193 -8.28 15.67 -14.41
N GLY A 194 -8.71 15.93 -13.17
CA GLY A 194 -9.39 14.95 -12.32
C GLY A 194 -8.43 14.05 -11.54
N ASN A 195 -8.94 12.92 -11.07
CA ASN A 195 -8.16 11.96 -10.30
C ASN A 195 -7.24 11.17 -11.23
N LEU A 196 -5.96 11.10 -10.90
CA LEU A 196 -4.97 10.34 -11.67
C LEU A 196 -4.37 9.26 -10.79
N GLN A 197 -4.09 8.10 -11.39
CA GLN A 197 -3.30 7.05 -10.78
C GLN A 197 -2.21 6.65 -11.76
N MET A 198 -0.96 6.70 -11.29
CA MET A 198 0.20 6.30 -12.07
C MET A 198 1.04 5.28 -11.32
N GLN A 199 1.61 4.35 -12.07
CA GLN A 199 2.57 3.36 -11.59
C GLN A 199 3.95 3.64 -12.18
N ILE A 200 4.95 3.62 -11.31
CA ILE A 200 6.32 4.04 -11.57
C ILE A 200 7.21 2.84 -11.27
N MET A 201 7.98 2.39 -12.26
CA MET A 201 9.04 1.43 -12.00
C MET A 201 10.27 2.19 -11.51
N VAL A 202 10.67 1.90 -10.29
CA VAL A 202 11.79 2.52 -9.60
C VAL A 202 12.96 1.56 -9.64
N ASP A 203 14.03 1.96 -10.31
CA ASP A 203 15.26 1.16 -10.47
C ASP A 203 16.51 1.89 -9.94
N LYS A 204 16.40 3.19 -9.65
CA LYS A 204 17.49 4.01 -9.12
C LYS A 204 17.04 4.94 -7.99
N LYS A 205 18.00 5.28 -7.14
CA LYS A 205 17.88 6.26 -6.03
C LYS A 205 18.49 7.60 -6.44
N PRO A 206 17.97 8.74 -5.94
CA PRO A 206 16.68 8.88 -5.24
C PRO A 206 15.50 8.70 -6.20
N LEU A 207 14.28 8.49 -5.70
CA LEU A 207 13.05 8.72 -6.46
C LEU A 207 12.64 10.19 -6.31
N VAL A 208 12.50 10.89 -7.43
CA VAL A 208 12.06 12.30 -7.48
C VAL A 208 10.89 12.41 -8.45
N ILE A 209 9.78 12.96 -7.95
CA ILE A 209 8.56 13.24 -8.71
C ILE A 209 8.24 14.73 -8.55
N LYS A 210 8.11 15.45 -9.65
CA LYS A 210 7.66 16.85 -9.67
C LYS A 210 6.30 16.94 -10.36
N LEU A 211 5.35 17.60 -9.71
CA LEU A 211 4.03 17.89 -10.26
C LEU A 211 3.83 19.39 -10.33
N PHE A 212 3.27 19.86 -11.44
CA PHE A 212 2.94 21.26 -11.64
C PHE A 212 1.42 21.37 -11.75
N LYS A 213 0.80 22.05 -10.79
CA LYS A 213 -0.66 22.26 -10.71
C LYS A 213 -1.02 23.67 -11.18
N GLN A 214 -2.15 23.82 -11.85
CA GLN A 214 -2.69 25.11 -12.24
C GLN A 214 -4.20 25.16 -11.98
N ASP A 215 -4.64 26.17 -11.26
CA ASP A 215 -6.07 26.40 -11.01
C ASP A 215 -6.69 27.16 -12.18
N LEU A 216 -7.93 26.79 -12.51
CA LEU A 216 -8.67 27.34 -13.64
C LEU A 216 -9.67 28.42 -13.18
N ASN A 217 -10.14 28.33 -11.93
CA ASN A 217 -11.04 29.29 -11.29
C ASN A 217 -12.32 29.55 -12.12
N TYR A 218 -12.88 28.51 -12.76
CA TYR A 218 -14.22 28.49 -13.35
C TYR A 218 -15.33 28.44 -12.30
N TYR A 219 -15.09 27.85 -11.14
CA TYR A 219 -16.07 27.61 -10.07
C TYR A 219 -15.57 28.12 -8.72
N PRO A 220 -16.45 28.60 -7.83
CA PRO A 220 -16.05 28.97 -6.49
C PRO A 220 -15.72 27.73 -5.65
N GLY A 221 -14.69 27.84 -4.81
CA GLY A 221 -14.21 26.75 -3.97
C GLY A 221 -12.69 26.71 -3.92
N GLU A 222 -12.14 25.78 -3.13
CA GLU A 222 -10.70 25.52 -3.14
C GLU A 222 -10.38 24.34 -4.07
N ASP A 223 -9.32 24.50 -4.86
CA ASP A 223 -8.78 23.49 -5.74
C ASP A 223 -7.58 22.80 -5.10
N LYS A 224 -7.82 21.67 -4.43
CA LYS A 224 -6.78 20.92 -3.71
C LYS A 224 -6.55 19.55 -4.31
N TYR A 225 -5.30 19.08 -4.27
CA TYR A 225 -4.94 17.70 -4.58
C TYR A 225 -4.28 17.02 -3.40
N LYS A 226 -4.67 15.77 -3.12
CA LYS A 226 -4.00 14.87 -2.20
C LYS A 226 -3.18 13.84 -2.96
N LEU A 227 -1.89 13.80 -2.64
CA LEU A 227 -0.89 12.93 -3.24
C LEU A 227 -0.57 11.79 -2.27
N VAL A 228 -0.77 10.54 -2.71
CA VAL A 228 -0.45 9.35 -1.91
C VAL A 228 0.42 8.41 -2.72
N LEU A 229 1.70 8.33 -2.36
CA LEU A 229 2.67 7.41 -2.94
C LEU A 229 2.70 6.12 -2.11
N THR A 230 2.41 5.00 -2.74
CA THR A 230 2.43 3.67 -2.12
C THR A 230 3.39 2.72 -2.84
N SER A 231 3.86 1.68 -2.14
CA SER A 231 4.61 0.55 -2.70
C SER A 231 4.12 -0.72 -2.03
N ASP A 232 3.80 -1.76 -2.79
CA ASP A 232 3.25 -3.03 -2.28
C ASP A 232 2.08 -2.84 -1.27
N GLY A 233 1.23 -1.84 -1.55
CA GLY A 233 0.07 -1.49 -0.70
C GLY A 233 0.39 -0.64 0.55
N LYS A 234 1.68 -0.37 0.84
CA LYS A 234 2.12 0.48 1.95
C LYS A 234 2.29 1.93 1.51
N THR A 235 1.72 2.87 2.26
CA THR A 235 1.99 4.31 2.06
C THR A 235 3.42 4.64 2.43
N ILE A 236 4.15 5.19 1.46
CA ILE A 236 5.55 5.63 1.57
C ILE A 236 5.62 7.14 1.80
N HIS A 237 4.77 7.90 1.11
CA HIS A 237 4.71 9.36 1.25
C HIS A 237 3.27 9.84 1.04
N GLU A 238 2.89 10.88 1.77
CA GLU A 238 1.60 11.54 1.67
C GLU A 238 1.81 13.04 1.76
N ASN A 239 1.18 13.79 0.85
CA ASN A 239 1.34 15.24 0.77
C ASN A 239 0.15 15.87 0.06
N ASP A 240 -0.03 17.17 0.21
CA ASP A 240 -1.07 17.92 -0.48
C ASP A 240 -0.48 19.03 -1.36
N ILE A 241 -1.18 19.36 -2.44
CA ILE A 241 -1.01 20.59 -3.22
C ILE A 241 -2.25 21.45 -2.94
N GLY A 242 -2.03 22.61 -2.30
CA GLY A 242 -3.09 23.54 -1.93
C GLY A 242 -3.63 24.34 -3.12
N ASP A 243 -4.62 25.19 -2.84
CA ASP A 243 -5.16 26.21 -3.75
C ASP A 243 -4.13 27.32 -4.04
N ASP A 244 -4.26 28.06 -5.13
CA ASP A 244 -3.39 29.22 -5.45
C ASP A 244 -3.75 30.51 -4.69
N GLY A 245 -4.82 30.49 -3.89
CA GLY A 245 -5.33 31.59 -3.09
C GLY A 245 -6.56 32.27 -3.70
N ILE A 246 -6.93 31.90 -4.92
CA ILE A 246 -8.13 32.39 -5.60
C ILE A 246 -9.21 31.34 -5.47
N THR A 247 -10.24 31.65 -4.68
CA THR A 247 -11.36 30.72 -4.40
C THR A 247 -12.68 31.16 -5.03
N ASP A 248 -12.64 32.23 -5.83
CA ASP A 248 -13.77 32.74 -6.57
C ASP A 248 -13.70 32.31 -8.05
N ASN A 249 -14.79 32.51 -8.77
CA ASN A 249 -14.89 32.14 -10.19
C ASN A 249 -14.34 33.24 -11.12
N SER A 250 -13.21 33.86 -10.75
CA SER A 250 -12.65 35.01 -11.48
C SER A 250 -11.99 34.66 -12.82
N LEU A 251 -11.78 33.37 -13.13
CA LEU A 251 -11.03 32.88 -14.30
C LEU A 251 -9.55 33.32 -14.33
N LEU A 252 -9.07 33.95 -13.26
CA LEU A 252 -7.69 34.37 -13.13
C LEU A 252 -6.82 33.14 -12.92
N LYS A 253 -5.78 32.97 -13.73
CA LYS A 253 -4.83 31.85 -13.62
C LYS A 253 -3.49 32.40 -13.13
N LEU A 254 -3.06 32.01 -11.93
CA LEU A 254 -1.73 32.36 -11.44
C LEU A 254 -0.66 31.46 -12.07
N THR A 255 0.60 31.62 -11.69
CA THR A 255 1.66 30.71 -12.14
C THR A 255 1.44 29.30 -11.57
N PRO A 256 1.76 28.23 -12.32
CA PRO A 256 1.63 26.87 -11.82
C PRO A 256 2.40 26.65 -10.50
N GLN A 257 1.77 25.96 -9.56
CA GLN A 257 2.36 25.56 -8.30
C GLN A 257 3.17 24.28 -8.48
N GLU A 258 4.44 24.29 -8.08
CA GLU A 258 5.30 23.09 -8.11
C GLU A 258 5.22 22.33 -6.78
N LYS A 259 5.09 21.00 -6.88
CA LYS A 259 5.26 20.09 -5.76
C LYS A 259 6.29 19.01 -6.08
N GLU A 260 7.30 18.91 -5.23
CA GLU A 260 8.32 17.86 -5.32
C GLU A 260 8.11 16.79 -4.23
N ILE A 261 8.15 15.52 -4.63
CA ILE A 261 8.26 14.36 -3.75
C ILE A 261 9.63 13.74 -3.99
N ALA A 262 10.50 13.75 -2.98
CA ALA A 262 11.83 13.18 -3.03
C ALA A 262 12.00 12.11 -1.95
N ILE A 263 12.34 10.88 -2.36
CA ILE A 263 12.61 9.75 -1.47
C ILE A 263 14.04 9.27 -1.72
N ASN A 264 14.94 9.55 -0.79
CA ASN A 264 16.36 9.25 -0.91
C ASN A 264 16.64 7.74 -0.87
N GLU A 265 15.96 7.03 0.04
CA GLU A 265 16.10 5.60 0.25
C GLU A 265 14.87 4.86 -0.29
N VAL A 266 14.85 4.57 -1.59
CA VAL A 266 13.83 3.72 -2.22
C VAL A 266 14.30 2.30 -2.46
N ILE A 267 13.41 1.34 -2.28
CA ILE A 267 13.67 -0.06 -2.66
C ILE A 267 13.29 -0.18 -4.13
N PRO A 268 14.14 -0.77 -5.00
CA PRO A 268 13.75 -1.02 -6.39
C PRO A 268 12.44 -1.82 -6.46
N GLY A 269 11.51 -1.39 -7.32
CA GLY A 269 10.17 -1.97 -7.38
C GLY A 269 9.14 -1.09 -8.10
N ILE A 270 7.85 -1.41 -7.92
CA ILE A 270 6.74 -0.64 -8.49
C ILE A 270 6.10 0.22 -7.40
N TYR A 271 6.02 1.52 -7.67
CA TYR A 271 5.37 2.49 -6.81
C TYR A 271 4.10 2.99 -7.48
N THR A 272 3.03 3.19 -6.70
CA THR A 272 1.77 3.77 -7.19
C THR A 272 1.61 5.17 -6.59
N LEU A 273 1.52 6.19 -7.44
CA LEU A 273 1.15 7.54 -7.03
C LEU A 273 -0.32 7.78 -7.36
N ASN A 274 -1.11 8.03 -6.33
CA ASN A 274 -2.50 8.48 -6.46
C ASN A 274 -2.54 10.00 -6.30
N ILE A 275 -3.14 10.69 -7.26
CA ILE A 275 -3.32 12.15 -7.31
C ILE A 275 -4.82 12.39 -7.26
N ASN A 276 -5.35 12.65 -6.06
CA ASN A 276 -6.77 12.76 -5.82
C ASN A 276 -7.17 14.23 -5.72
N TYR A 277 -8.00 14.71 -6.63
CA TYR A 277 -8.60 16.03 -6.54
C TYR A 277 -9.65 16.05 -5.42
N LEU A 278 -9.56 17.04 -4.54
CA LEU A 278 -10.42 17.21 -3.36
C LEU A 278 -11.43 18.35 -3.50
N GLY A 279 -11.34 19.16 -4.57
CA GLY A 279 -12.28 20.26 -4.83
C GLY A 279 -13.58 19.78 -5.48
N THR A 280 -14.37 20.74 -5.96
CA THR A 280 -15.62 20.49 -6.69
C THR A 280 -15.52 20.95 -8.14
N GLY A 281 -16.09 20.20 -9.08
CA GLY A 281 -16.10 20.61 -10.49
C GLY A 281 -14.80 20.35 -11.25
N GLN A 282 -13.80 19.73 -10.62
CA GLN A 282 -12.49 19.43 -11.24
C GLN A 282 -11.80 20.68 -11.77
N ASP A 283 -11.86 21.80 -11.07
CA ASP A 283 -11.49 23.12 -11.59
C ASP A 283 -9.98 23.43 -11.59
N SER A 284 -9.17 22.38 -11.67
CA SER A 284 -7.71 22.47 -11.64
C SER A 284 -7.09 21.37 -12.48
N GLU A 285 -5.91 21.65 -13.01
CA GLU A 285 -5.17 20.76 -13.92
C GLU A 285 -3.77 20.48 -13.38
N ILE A 286 -3.30 19.25 -13.61
CA ILE A 286 -1.88 18.94 -13.56
C ILE A 286 -1.31 19.25 -14.94
N VAL A 287 -0.55 20.32 -15.06
CA VAL A 287 -0.02 20.81 -16.35
C VAL A 287 1.23 20.07 -16.79
N LYS A 288 1.98 19.51 -15.84
CA LYS A 288 3.21 18.76 -16.10
C LYS A 288 3.50 17.79 -14.97
N ILE A 289 4.02 16.61 -15.33
CA ILE A 289 4.58 15.63 -14.40
C ILE A 289 6.00 15.28 -14.87
N GLU A 290 6.97 15.34 -13.97
CA GLU A 290 8.32 14.87 -14.22
C GLU A 290 8.67 13.79 -13.20
N VAL A 291 9.14 12.65 -13.68
CA VAL A 291 9.63 11.56 -12.84
C VAL A 291 11.04 11.25 -13.26
N ASN A 292 11.97 11.18 -12.30
CA ASN A 292 13.35 10.82 -12.59
C ASN A 292 13.54 9.32 -12.89
N GLN A 293 12.49 8.63 -13.32
CA GLN A 293 12.45 7.22 -13.70
C GLN A 293 11.92 7.12 -15.13
N LYS A 294 12.39 6.13 -15.89
CA LYS A 294 12.04 6.01 -17.32
C LYS A 294 10.61 5.51 -17.54
N LYS A 295 10.14 4.63 -16.65
CA LYS A 295 8.95 3.79 -16.84
C LYS A 295 7.81 4.31 -15.96
N VAL A 296 6.83 4.92 -16.61
CA VAL A 296 5.65 5.52 -15.96
C VAL A 296 4.42 5.21 -16.80
N VAL A 297 3.42 4.62 -16.16
CA VAL A 297 2.12 4.30 -16.77
C VAL A 297 0.97 4.77 -15.91
N PHE A 298 -0.19 4.95 -16.52
CA PHE A 298 -1.45 5.31 -15.88
C PHE A 298 -2.40 4.10 -15.92
N THR A 299 -3.16 3.90 -14.85
CA THR A 299 -4.02 2.72 -14.64
C THR A 299 -5.52 3.03 -14.63
N ASN A 300 -5.88 4.31 -14.62
CA ASN A 300 -7.25 4.81 -14.57
C ASN A 300 -7.55 5.71 -15.78
N ASP A 301 -8.76 6.26 -15.80
CA ASP A 301 -9.16 7.31 -16.75
C ASP A 301 -8.16 8.47 -16.73
N VAL A 302 -7.62 8.79 -17.91
CA VAL A 302 -6.76 9.94 -18.11
C VAL A 302 -7.49 10.95 -18.98
N PHE A 303 -7.92 12.06 -18.39
CA PHE A 303 -8.52 13.16 -19.13
C PHE A 303 -7.45 14.18 -19.51
N VAL A 304 -7.12 14.23 -20.80
CA VAL A 304 -6.19 15.22 -21.37
C VAL A 304 -6.99 16.44 -21.79
N SER A 305 -6.89 17.55 -21.06
CA SER A 305 -7.69 18.76 -21.30
C SER A 305 -7.04 19.76 -22.25
N ASP A 306 -5.77 19.56 -22.65
CA ASP A 306 -5.12 20.39 -23.67
C ASP A 306 -5.83 20.19 -25.03
N ILE A 307 -5.96 21.25 -25.84
CA ILE A 307 -6.49 21.16 -27.21
C ILE A 307 -5.44 20.68 -28.22
N LYS A 308 -4.15 20.66 -27.86
CA LYS A 308 -3.05 20.22 -28.73
C LYS A 308 -3.15 18.74 -29.11
N PRO A 309 -2.52 18.32 -30.21
CA PRO A 309 -2.39 16.91 -30.54
C PRO A 309 -1.79 16.09 -29.39
N VAL A 310 -2.33 14.90 -29.18
CA VAL A 310 -1.87 13.98 -28.13
C VAL A 310 -1.64 12.59 -28.71
N SER A 311 -0.49 12.02 -28.33
CA SER A 311 -0.13 10.64 -28.62
C SER A 311 -0.01 9.89 -27.30
N VAL A 312 -0.72 8.78 -27.19
CA VAL A 312 -0.63 7.87 -26.04
C VAL A 312 -0.36 6.46 -26.51
N TRP A 313 0.28 5.67 -25.65
CA TRP A 313 0.66 4.30 -25.89
C TRP A 313 -0.03 3.40 -24.87
N THR A 314 -0.57 2.27 -25.28
CA THR A 314 -1.25 1.35 -24.37
C THR A 314 -1.02 -0.10 -24.77
N SER A 315 -0.99 -1.01 -23.79
CA SER A 315 -1.08 -2.45 -24.04
C SER A 315 -2.52 -2.95 -24.10
N SER A 316 -3.48 -2.12 -23.68
CA SER A 316 -4.87 -2.51 -23.51
C SER A 316 -5.48 -2.92 -24.85
N PRO A 317 -6.03 -4.14 -24.97
CA PRO A 317 -6.73 -4.55 -26.18
C PRO A 317 -8.07 -3.81 -26.33
N ARG A 318 -8.53 -3.12 -25.29
CA ARG A 318 -9.76 -2.35 -25.27
C ARG A 318 -9.52 -0.95 -24.74
N VAL A 319 -9.97 0.05 -25.48
CA VAL A 319 -9.91 1.47 -25.07
C VAL A 319 -11.30 2.06 -25.18
N VAL A 320 -11.69 2.89 -24.22
CA VAL A 320 -12.89 3.72 -24.31
C VAL A 320 -12.47 5.17 -24.38
N LEU A 321 -12.95 5.88 -25.39
CA LEU A 321 -12.64 7.28 -25.64
C LEU A 321 -13.91 8.11 -25.51
N SER A 322 -13.82 9.28 -24.90
CA SER A 322 -14.95 10.21 -24.82
C SER A 322 -14.46 11.65 -24.75
N THR A 323 -15.34 12.59 -25.08
CA THR A 323 -15.08 14.03 -24.91
C THR A 323 -16.33 14.76 -24.42
N PRO A 324 -16.20 15.74 -23.51
CA PRO A 324 -17.30 16.58 -23.08
C PRO A 324 -17.57 17.78 -24.00
N HIS A 325 -16.72 18.06 -25.00
CA HIS A 325 -16.90 19.24 -25.86
C HIS A 325 -16.93 18.90 -27.36
N GLY A 326 -17.81 19.59 -28.09
CA GLY A 326 -17.98 19.40 -29.54
C GLY A 326 -16.74 19.77 -30.36
N THR A 327 -15.88 20.65 -29.84
CA THR A 327 -14.64 21.08 -30.48
C THR A 327 -13.59 19.97 -30.61
N ALA A 328 -13.68 18.95 -29.74
CA ALA A 328 -12.79 17.80 -29.68
C ALA A 328 -13.30 16.57 -30.46
N LEU A 329 -14.45 16.68 -31.15
CA LEU A 329 -14.90 15.67 -32.10
C LEU A 329 -13.88 15.54 -33.23
N GLN A 330 -13.44 14.31 -33.49
CA GLN A 330 -12.31 14.00 -34.37
C GLN A 330 -12.24 12.51 -34.71
N THR A 331 -11.37 12.16 -35.66
CA THR A 331 -10.96 10.77 -35.88
C THR A 331 -9.57 10.55 -35.30
N ILE A 332 -9.46 9.55 -34.44
CA ILE A 332 -8.24 9.12 -33.78
C ILE A 332 -7.65 7.97 -34.59
N THR A 333 -6.34 8.04 -34.82
CA THR A 333 -5.62 6.97 -35.52
C THR A 333 -5.02 6.01 -34.50
N VAL A 334 -4.95 4.74 -34.89
CA VAL A 334 -4.32 3.67 -34.12
C VAL A 334 -3.22 3.07 -34.98
N ASN A 335 -1.98 3.16 -34.51
CA ASN A 335 -0.78 2.75 -35.25
C ASN A 335 -0.73 3.34 -36.68
N GLY A 336 -1.09 4.62 -36.81
CA GLY A 336 -1.11 5.35 -38.09
C GLY A 336 -2.31 5.05 -38.99
N ALA A 337 -3.19 4.10 -38.64
CA ALA A 337 -4.41 3.82 -39.38
C ALA A 337 -5.62 4.53 -38.74
N PRO A 338 -6.49 5.21 -39.51
CA PRO A 338 -7.74 5.75 -38.98
C PRO A 338 -8.60 4.63 -38.39
N ALA A 339 -9.02 4.76 -37.13
CA ALA A 339 -9.68 3.66 -36.42
C ALA A 339 -10.93 4.08 -35.64
N ILE A 340 -10.95 5.27 -35.03
CA ILE A 340 -12.02 5.65 -34.09
C ILE A 340 -12.51 7.06 -34.38
N THR A 341 -13.78 7.21 -34.73
CA THR A 341 -14.42 8.53 -34.90
C THR A 341 -15.22 8.89 -33.66
N LEU A 342 -14.84 9.98 -32.99
CA LEU A 342 -15.60 10.64 -31.95
C LEU A 342 -16.58 11.62 -32.62
N ASP A 343 -17.82 11.19 -32.82
CA ASP A 343 -18.86 11.97 -33.53
C ASP A 343 -19.92 12.60 -32.61
N LYS A 344 -19.89 12.27 -31.31
CA LYS A 344 -20.87 12.74 -30.32
C LYS A 344 -20.22 13.02 -28.97
N VAL A 345 -20.64 14.13 -28.36
CA VAL A 345 -20.24 14.55 -27.01
C VAL A 345 -20.82 13.61 -25.95
N GLY A 346 -20.05 13.35 -24.88
CA GLY A 346 -20.47 12.58 -23.70
C GLY A 346 -20.67 11.07 -23.93
N LYS A 347 -20.53 10.59 -25.18
CA LYS A 347 -20.62 9.17 -25.51
C LYS A 347 -19.26 8.50 -25.35
N GLY A 348 -19.22 7.39 -24.63
CA GLY A 348 -18.06 6.50 -24.60
C GLY A 348 -18.00 5.65 -25.87
N PHE A 349 -16.93 5.79 -26.65
CA PHE A 349 -16.66 4.98 -27.83
C PHE A 349 -15.74 3.84 -27.43
N VAL A 350 -16.32 2.65 -27.31
CA VAL A 350 -15.58 1.43 -27.00
C VAL A 350 -14.91 0.92 -28.27
N PHE A 351 -13.61 0.65 -28.17
CA PHE A 351 -12.81 0.14 -29.25
C PHE A 351 -12.04 -1.10 -28.82
N GLU A 352 -12.23 -2.20 -29.53
CA GLU A 352 -11.48 -3.45 -29.36
C GLU A 352 -10.31 -3.43 -30.35
N VAL A 353 -9.15 -2.94 -29.90
CA VAL A 353 -7.93 -2.80 -30.69
C VAL A 353 -7.48 -4.13 -31.29
N SER A 354 -7.72 -5.23 -30.57
CA SER A 354 -7.44 -6.60 -31.02
C SER A 354 -8.22 -7.04 -32.26
N SER A 355 -9.31 -6.35 -32.61
CA SER A 355 -10.11 -6.63 -33.81
C SER A 355 -9.55 -6.00 -35.08
N LEU A 356 -8.56 -5.10 -34.96
CA LEU A 356 -7.96 -4.47 -36.12
C LEU A 356 -7.17 -5.52 -36.93
N PRO A 357 -7.26 -5.51 -38.28
CA PRO A 357 -6.46 -6.36 -39.15
C PRO A 357 -5.00 -5.87 -39.24
N LEU A 358 -4.42 -5.48 -38.10
CA LEU A 358 -3.03 -5.05 -38.01
C LEU A 358 -2.19 -6.25 -37.59
N LYS A 359 -1.14 -6.55 -38.36
CA LYS A 359 -0.13 -7.55 -37.99
C LYS A 359 0.77 -6.98 -36.91
N ILE A 360 0.26 -6.93 -35.68
CA ILE A 360 1.02 -6.52 -34.52
C ILE A 360 1.46 -7.79 -33.81
N ALA A 361 2.75 -7.91 -33.48
CA ALA A 361 3.22 -9.06 -32.72
C ALA A 361 2.47 -9.10 -31.39
N THR A 362 2.02 -10.29 -30.98
CA THR A 362 1.31 -10.49 -29.72
C THR A 362 2.10 -9.87 -28.57
N GLY A 363 1.49 -8.94 -27.82
CA GLY A 363 2.13 -8.21 -26.72
C GLY A 363 2.82 -6.90 -27.10
N SER A 364 2.70 -6.43 -28.34
CA SER A 364 3.19 -5.08 -28.69
C SER A 364 2.20 -4.01 -28.26
N ALA A 365 2.72 -2.81 -28.05
CA ALA A 365 1.93 -1.64 -27.69
C ALA A 365 1.14 -1.08 -28.89
N TYR A 366 0.01 -0.45 -28.60
CA TYR A 366 -0.76 0.34 -29.54
C TYR A 366 -0.49 1.82 -29.30
N SER A 367 -0.21 2.55 -30.37
CA SER A 367 -0.14 4.01 -30.37
C SER A 367 -1.50 4.57 -30.80
N LEU A 368 -2.05 5.47 -29.99
CA LEU A 368 -3.26 6.23 -30.30
C LEU A 368 -2.86 7.69 -30.50
N GLU A 369 -3.17 8.24 -31.67
CA GLU A 369 -2.85 9.62 -32.02
C GLU A 369 -4.14 10.39 -32.28
N ALA A 370 -4.41 11.36 -31.41
CA ALA A 370 -5.54 12.27 -31.53
C ALA A 370 -5.05 13.64 -32.03
N PRO A 371 -5.54 14.13 -33.19
CA PRO A 371 -5.21 15.45 -33.72
C PRO A 371 -5.48 16.63 -32.76
N LYS A 372 -6.42 16.48 -31.83
CA LYS A 372 -6.75 17.44 -30.77
C LYS A 372 -6.86 16.68 -29.46
N GLY A 373 -6.53 17.29 -28.34
CA GLY A 373 -6.84 16.70 -27.03
C GLY A 373 -8.28 16.98 -26.60
N ASP A 374 -8.49 17.28 -25.33
CA ASP A 374 -9.81 17.35 -24.69
C ASP A 374 -10.58 16.01 -24.82
N ILE A 375 -9.86 14.92 -24.54
CA ILE A 375 -10.31 13.53 -24.63
C ILE A 375 -10.00 12.80 -23.32
N SER A 376 -10.97 12.02 -22.84
CA SER A 376 -10.76 11.02 -21.79
C SER A 376 -10.38 9.67 -22.40
N PHE A 377 -9.28 9.10 -21.89
CA PHE A 377 -8.81 7.77 -22.22
C PHE A 377 -9.08 6.82 -21.06
N THR A 378 -9.95 5.84 -21.26
CA THR A 378 -10.24 4.78 -20.29
C THR A 378 -9.73 3.45 -20.82
N THR A 379 -8.81 2.82 -20.09
CA THR A 379 -8.24 1.52 -20.45
C THR A 379 -8.46 0.50 -19.35
N LYS A 380 -8.50 -0.80 -19.69
CA LYS A 380 -8.47 -1.87 -18.67
C LYS A 380 -7.06 -2.15 -18.17
N GLU A 381 -6.08 -1.85 -19.02
CA GLU A 381 -4.66 -1.98 -18.71
C GLU A 381 -4.01 -0.59 -18.65
N TYR A 382 -2.74 -0.50 -19.04
CA TYR A 382 -1.87 0.64 -18.80
C TYR A 382 -1.81 1.59 -19.98
N LEU A 383 -1.68 2.88 -19.70
CA LEU A 383 -1.50 3.96 -20.67
C LEU A 383 -0.22 4.74 -20.37
N ALA A 384 0.52 5.18 -21.39
CA ALA A 384 1.71 6.02 -21.26
C ALA A 384 1.74 7.13 -22.31
N PHE A 385 2.41 8.24 -22.02
CA PHE A 385 2.59 9.34 -22.99
C PHE A 385 3.80 9.16 -23.91
N SER A 386 4.54 8.05 -23.77
CA SER A 386 5.56 7.63 -24.72
C SER A 386 5.70 6.11 -24.71
N GLU A 387 6.11 5.54 -25.85
CA GLU A 387 6.41 4.11 -25.95
C GLU A 387 7.46 3.67 -24.92
N LYS A 388 8.51 4.48 -24.77
CA LYS A 388 9.61 4.20 -23.85
C LYS A 388 9.15 4.16 -22.40
N ALA A 389 8.12 4.92 -22.02
CA ALA A 389 7.57 4.93 -20.68
C ALA A 389 6.62 3.75 -20.41
N LEU A 390 6.02 3.16 -21.45
CA LEU A 390 5.10 2.03 -21.30
C LEU A 390 5.80 0.79 -20.74
N PHE A 391 5.17 0.17 -19.75
CA PHE A 391 5.52 -1.14 -19.21
C PHE A 391 4.28 -1.79 -18.60
N ASN A 392 4.32 -3.11 -18.42
CA ASN A 392 3.30 -3.83 -17.65
C ASN A 392 3.84 -4.06 -16.23
N PRO A 393 3.37 -3.31 -15.22
CA PRO A 393 3.76 -3.50 -13.82
C PRO A 393 3.33 -4.85 -13.25
N ASP A 394 2.22 -5.43 -13.75
CA ASP A 394 1.71 -6.75 -13.35
C ASP A 394 1.78 -7.73 -14.54
N PRO A 395 2.98 -8.26 -14.87
CA PRO A 395 3.20 -9.06 -16.08
C PRO A 395 2.44 -10.38 -16.09
N PHE A 396 1.90 -10.80 -14.95
CA PHE A 396 1.17 -12.06 -14.81
C PHE A 396 -0.19 -11.80 -14.17
N SER A 397 -1.22 -12.47 -14.69
CA SER A 397 -2.55 -12.40 -14.09
C SER A 397 -2.54 -13.07 -12.71
N ASN A 398 -3.00 -12.34 -11.70
CA ASN A 398 -3.23 -12.89 -10.35
C ASN A 398 -4.49 -13.76 -10.35
N ILE A 399 -4.40 -14.96 -10.90
CA ILE A 399 -5.46 -15.97 -10.81
C ILE A 399 -5.33 -16.66 -9.45
N PRO A 400 -6.40 -16.79 -8.65
CA PRO A 400 -6.34 -17.52 -7.38
C PRO A 400 -5.85 -18.96 -7.58
N LEU A 401 -4.92 -19.40 -6.75
CA LEU A 401 -4.46 -20.79 -6.77
C LEU A 401 -5.52 -21.69 -6.12
N THR A 402 -6.30 -22.38 -6.96
CA THR A 402 -7.29 -23.37 -6.54
C THR A 402 -7.02 -24.71 -7.22
N ALA A 403 -7.59 -25.79 -6.68
CA ALA A 403 -7.49 -27.12 -7.29
C ALA A 403 -8.06 -27.15 -8.73
N ASP A 404 -9.10 -26.37 -9.00
CA ASP A 404 -9.70 -26.26 -10.33
C ASP A 404 -8.80 -25.50 -11.30
N ASN A 405 -8.26 -24.36 -10.87
CA ASN A 405 -7.40 -23.54 -11.72
C ASN A 405 -6.09 -24.27 -12.06
N LEU A 406 -5.52 -25.02 -11.09
CA LEU A 406 -4.28 -25.78 -11.22
C LEU A 406 -4.25 -26.70 -12.46
N LYS A 407 -5.39 -27.31 -12.81
CA LYS A 407 -5.48 -28.21 -13.98
C LYS A 407 -5.14 -27.47 -15.27
N SER A 408 -5.60 -26.23 -15.41
CA SER A 408 -5.40 -25.39 -16.59
C SER A 408 -4.15 -24.52 -16.53
N THR A 409 -3.51 -24.41 -15.37
CA THR A 409 -2.28 -23.62 -15.17
C THR A 409 -1.08 -24.29 -15.83
N ASP A 410 -0.27 -23.52 -16.54
CA ASP A 410 1.01 -23.98 -17.10
C ASP A 410 2.15 -23.78 -16.11
N TYR A 411 2.16 -22.62 -15.44
CA TYR A 411 3.22 -22.23 -14.51
C TYR A 411 2.65 -21.59 -13.23
N ILE A 412 3.32 -21.80 -12.10
CA ILE A 412 2.99 -21.11 -10.84
C ILE A 412 4.23 -20.36 -10.36
N LEU A 413 4.08 -19.06 -10.13
CA LEU A 413 5.05 -18.26 -9.41
C LEU A 413 4.61 -18.13 -7.96
N SER A 414 5.52 -18.39 -7.02
CA SER A 414 5.20 -18.22 -5.61
C SER A 414 6.38 -17.80 -4.75
N SER A 415 6.14 -16.96 -3.74
CA SER A 415 7.09 -16.74 -2.64
C SER A 415 6.94 -17.76 -1.50
N TYR A 416 6.06 -18.75 -1.67
CA TYR A 416 5.83 -19.83 -0.70
C TYR A 416 7.05 -20.74 -0.61
N LYS A 417 7.53 -20.93 0.62
CA LYS A 417 8.54 -21.93 0.96
C LYS A 417 7.85 -23.17 1.54
N PRO A 418 8.03 -24.36 0.95
CA PRO A 418 7.44 -25.59 1.49
C PRO A 418 7.81 -25.80 2.96
N ALA A 419 6.83 -26.18 3.77
CA ALA A 419 7.07 -26.49 5.17
C ALA A 419 7.82 -27.82 5.30
N GLY A 420 8.76 -27.90 6.24
CA GLY A 420 9.47 -29.14 6.56
C GLY A 420 8.58 -30.11 7.32
N ARG A 421 8.79 -31.42 7.16
CA ARG A 421 8.07 -32.45 7.94
C ARG A 421 8.90 -32.84 9.17
N ASP A 422 8.25 -32.93 10.32
CA ASP A 422 8.80 -33.34 11.62
C ASP A 422 7.84 -34.37 12.26
N GLY A 423 7.95 -35.63 11.82
CA GLY A 423 6.99 -36.68 12.15
C GLY A 423 5.60 -36.38 11.59
N GLN A 424 4.60 -36.30 12.47
CA GLN A 424 3.22 -35.89 12.13
C GLN A 424 3.04 -34.36 12.04
N TRP A 425 4.07 -33.60 12.39
CA TRP A 425 4.04 -32.14 12.39
C TRP A 425 4.66 -31.60 11.11
N MET A 426 4.20 -30.44 10.70
CA MET A 426 4.85 -29.57 9.72
C MET A 426 5.50 -28.42 10.46
N LYS A 427 6.68 -27.99 10.00
CA LYS A 427 7.42 -26.84 10.50
C LYS A 427 7.61 -25.83 9.37
N ALA A 428 6.86 -24.74 9.42
CA ALA A 428 6.95 -23.61 8.51
C ALA A 428 7.84 -22.52 9.10
N GLU A 429 8.67 -21.88 8.27
CA GLU A 429 9.56 -20.80 8.68
C GLU A 429 9.51 -19.67 7.63
N ILE A 430 9.31 -18.43 8.08
CA ILE A 430 9.29 -17.25 7.22
C ILE A 430 10.14 -16.12 7.81
N SER A 431 10.66 -15.29 6.92
CA SER A 431 11.36 -14.04 7.25
C SER A 431 10.61 -12.89 6.60
N ILE A 432 10.26 -11.89 7.42
CA ILE A 432 9.49 -10.72 7.05
C ILE A 432 10.43 -9.53 7.10
N ASN A 433 10.54 -8.81 5.97
CA ASN A 433 11.30 -7.58 5.90
C ASN A 433 10.55 -6.49 6.70
N PRO A 434 11.13 -5.93 7.77
CA PRO A 434 10.48 -4.91 8.60
C PRO A 434 10.16 -3.63 7.83
N GLN A 435 10.85 -3.36 6.72
CA GLN A 435 10.53 -2.22 5.85
C GLN A 435 9.14 -2.33 5.21
N LEU A 436 8.55 -3.53 5.17
CA LEU A 436 7.18 -3.75 4.69
C LEU A 436 6.09 -3.36 5.69
N ILE A 437 6.45 -3.08 6.95
CA ILE A 437 5.50 -2.70 8.01
C ILE A 437 5.88 -1.35 8.62
N ASN A 438 4.90 -0.57 9.08
CA ASN A 438 5.12 0.72 9.74
C ASN A 438 5.09 0.55 11.25
N ILE A 439 6.23 0.24 11.87
CA ILE A 439 6.29 0.05 13.33
C ILE A 439 6.17 1.42 14.00
N GLU A 440 5.11 1.60 14.80
CA GLU A 440 4.88 2.83 15.56
C GLU A 440 5.95 3.09 16.62
N ASN A 441 6.06 4.34 17.06
CA ASN A 441 6.92 4.73 18.19
C ASN A 441 6.57 4.03 19.51
N ASN A 442 5.35 3.47 19.62
CA ASN A 442 4.97 2.63 20.75
C ASN A 442 5.68 1.26 20.77
N GLY A 443 6.44 0.94 19.73
CA GLY A 443 7.18 -0.30 19.59
C GLY A 443 6.25 -1.51 19.56
N ARG A 444 5.15 -1.48 18.80
CA ARG A 444 4.26 -2.65 18.66
C ARG A 444 4.24 -3.19 17.24
N VAL A 445 4.13 -4.51 17.13
CA VAL A 445 3.87 -5.22 15.87
C VAL A 445 2.68 -6.14 16.10
N TYR A 446 1.72 -6.10 15.20
CA TYR A 446 0.50 -6.89 15.26
C TYR A 446 0.56 -8.04 14.27
N PHE A 447 0.03 -9.19 14.68
CA PHE A 447 0.03 -10.43 13.93
C PHE A 447 -1.40 -10.97 13.80
N SER A 448 -1.69 -11.61 12.67
CA SER A 448 -2.93 -12.35 12.39
C SER A 448 -2.55 -13.72 11.85
N LEU A 449 -2.77 -14.78 12.62
CA LEU A 449 -2.67 -16.15 12.10
C LEU A 449 -4.03 -16.51 11.51
N GLU A 450 -4.08 -16.75 10.20
CA GLU A 450 -5.30 -17.06 9.47
C GLU A 450 -5.27 -18.47 8.90
N ILE A 451 -6.40 -19.14 9.03
CA ILE A 451 -6.58 -20.54 8.65
C ILE A 451 -7.86 -20.60 7.81
N PRO A 452 -7.79 -20.20 6.53
CA PRO A 452 -8.96 -20.20 5.66
C PRO A 452 -9.63 -21.57 5.60
N ASP A 453 -10.95 -21.58 5.52
CA ASP A 453 -11.76 -22.80 5.42
C ASP A 453 -11.55 -23.78 6.60
N LEU A 454 -11.18 -23.30 7.79
CA LEU A 454 -11.00 -24.17 8.98
C LEU A 454 -12.24 -25.03 9.24
N ALA A 455 -13.43 -24.42 9.16
CA ALA A 455 -14.70 -25.11 9.40
C ALA A 455 -14.93 -26.28 8.42
N LYS A 456 -14.45 -26.16 7.16
CA LYS A 456 -14.56 -27.22 6.15
C LYS A 456 -13.55 -28.35 6.38
N ASN A 457 -12.49 -28.08 7.13
CA ASN A 457 -11.34 -28.96 7.36
C ASN A 457 -11.31 -29.53 8.79
N GLY A 458 -12.48 -29.82 9.36
CA GLY A 458 -12.62 -30.41 10.71
C GLY A 458 -12.75 -29.39 11.85
N GLY A 459 -12.67 -28.09 11.57
CA GLY A 459 -12.95 -27.02 12.54
C GLY A 459 -11.84 -26.77 13.57
N GLU A 460 -10.72 -27.48 13.48
CA GLU A 460 -9.62 -27.38 14.44
C GLU A 460 -8.26 -27.32 13.73
N LEU A 461 -7.26 -26.68 14.33
CA LEU A 461 -5.86 -26.74 13.94
C LEU A 461 -5.01 -26.96 15.18
N GLU A 462 -4.35 -28.11 15.26
CA GLU A 462 -3.40 -28.39 16.32
C GLU A 462 -2.06 -27.72 16.00
N ILE A 463 -1.60 -26.83 16.88
CA ILE A 463 -0.25 -26.27 16.84
C ILE A 463 0.55 -26.82 18.01
N ASP A 464 1.82 -27.11 17.77
CA ASP A 464 2.81 -27.43 18.81
C ASP A 464 3.49 -26.15 19.28
N SER A 465 3.88 -25.29 18.34
CA SER A 465 4.47 -24.00 18.67
C SER A 465 4.32 -22.94 17.59
N LEU A 466 4.14 -21.69 17.99
CA LEU A 466 4.36 -20.50 17.16
C LEU A 466 5.47 -19.67 17.80
N GLU A 467 6.54 -19.46 17.04
CA GLU A 467 7.69 -18.69 17.46
C GLU A 467 7.90 -17.46 16.58
N VAL A 468 8.17 -16.32 17.20
CA VAL A 468 8.46 -15.05 16.50
C VAL A 468 9.74 -14.45 17.09
N GLN A 469 10.75 -14.28 16.26
CA GLN A 469 12.04 -13.70 16.61
C GLN A 469 12.14 -12.31 15.99
N VAL A 470 12.50 -11.32 16.81
CA VAL A 470 12.69 -9.93 16.38
C VAL A 470 14.14 -9.55 16.64
N LYS A 471 14.87 -9.24 15.58
CA LYS A 471 16.24 -8.72 15.65
C LYS A 471 16.21 -7.20 15.47
N SER A 472 16.80 -6.47 16.41
CA SER A 472 16.97 -5.01 16.32
C SER A 472 18.35 -4.65 15.76
N LEU A 473 18.44 -3.55 15.01
CA LEU A 473 19.72 -3.02 14.53
C LEU A 473 20.65 -2.68 15.71
N GLY A 474 21.92 -3.02 15.55
CA GLY A 474 22.99 -2.61 16.46
C GLY A 474 23.40 -1.15 16.28
N LEU A 475 24.02 -0.57 17.32
CA LEU A 475 24.65 0.76 17.22
C LEU A 475 25.94 0.74 16.36
N LEU A 476 26.57 -0.43 16.27
CA LEU A 476 27.79 -0.69 15.52
C LEU A 476 27.51 -1.88 14.60
N GLU A 477 26.85 -1.62 13.48
CA GLU A 477 26.91 -2.59 12.40
C GLU A 477 28.33 -2.58 11.82
N PRO A 478 29.01 -3.73 11.72
CA PRO A 478 30.10 -3.82 10.77
C PRO A 478 29.48 -3.49 9.42
N LYS A 479 29.93 -2.41 8.76
CA LYS A 479 29.61 -2.18 7.35
C LYS A 479 29.91 -3.50 6.66
N GLU A 480 28.88 -4.19 6.17
CA GLU A 480 29.10 -5.31 5.28
C GLU A 480 29.85 -4.73 4.08
N GLU A 481 31.16 -4.95 4.07
CA GLU A 481 32.02 -4.62 2.97
C GLU A 481 31.55 -5.54 1.84
N ASN A 482 30.68 -5.01 0.98
CA ASN A 482 30.07 -5.68 -0.16
C ASN A 482 31.02 -6.76 -0.67
N SER A 483 30.68 -8.02 -0.38
CA SER A 483 31.46 -9.17 -0.80
C SER A 483 31.63 -9.06 -2.31
N ARG A 484 32.81 -8.58 -2.75
CA ARG A 484 33.24 -8.68 -4.13
C ARG A 484 33.08 -10.14 -4.49
N VAL A 485 32.17 -10.41 -5.42
CA VAL A 485 32.09 -11.67 -6.15
C VAL A 485 33.50 -11.92 -6.66
N GLN A 486 34.23 -12.83 -6.00
CA GLN A 486 35.51 -13.32 -6.48
C GLN A 486 35.19 -14.13 -7.73
N THR A 487 35.26 -13.48 -8.88
CA THR A 487 35.49 -14.16 -10.15
C THR A 487 36.78 -14.96 -10.01
N THR A 488 36.65 -16.28 -10.01
CA THR A 488 37.76 -17.21 -10.04
C THR A 488 38.47 -17.10 -11.39
N ALA A 489 39.50 -16.25 -11.45
CA ALA A 489 40.49 -16.26 -12.51
C ALA A 489 41.82 -16.77 -11.94
N SER A 490 42.18 -17.96 -12.40
CA SER A 490 43.51 -18.56 -12.30
C SER A 490 44.62 -17.58 -12.65
N SER A 491 45.59 -17.38 -11.76
CA SER A 491 47.01 -17.45 -12.13
C SER A 491 47.93 -17.43 -10.91
N LYS A 492 49.02 -18.19 -11.05
CA LYS A 492 50.15 -18.33 -10.12
C LYS A 492 50.83 -16.97 -9.89
N GLY A 493 51.26 -16.72 -8.65
CA GLY A 493 52.16 -15.59 -8.36
C GLY A 493 52.33 -15.36 -6.87
N LEU A 494 53.44 -15.87 -6.34
CA LEU A 494 53.82 -15.86 -4.94
C LEU A 494 54.75 -14.65 -4.70
N VAL A 495 54.33 -13.62 -3.97
CA VAL A 495 55.23 -12.61 -3.39
C VAL A 495 54.66 -12.08 -2.07
N ALA A 496 55.44 -12.19 -1.01
CA ALA A 496 55.23 -11.63 0.32
C ALA A 496 55.36 -10.09 0.31
N TRP A 497 54.66 -9.38 1.22
CA TRP A 497 55.23 -8.28 2.02
C TRP A 497 54.26 -7.72 3.08
N VAL A 498 54.72 -7.78 4.33
CA VAL A 498 54.73 -6.75 5.40
C VAL A 498 53.42 -6.17 5.96
N SER A 499 53.27 -6.44 7.26
CA SER A 499 52.36 -5.88 8.24
C SER A 499 52.64 -4.41 8.60
N GLN A 500 51.61 -3.58 8.69
CA GLN A 500 51.58 -2.37 9.53
C GLN A 500 50.30 -2.31 10.38
N PRO A 501 50.38 -1.78 11.63
CA PRO A 501 49.25 -1.74 12.55
C PRO A 501 48.41 -0.45 12.40
N VAL A 502 47.10 -0.62 12.57
CA VAL A 502 46.06 0.40 12.60
C VAL A 502 46.23 1.33 13.82
N GLN A 503 46.32 2.64 13.58
CA GLN A 503 46.04 3.67 14.58
C GLN A 503 44.98 4.64 14.04
N ALA A 504 43.73 4.52 14.48
CA ALA A 504 42.71 5.57 14.32
C ALA A 504 41.47 5.32 15.20
N ILE A 505 41.58 5.42 16.53
CA ILE A 505 40.43 5.73 17.41
C ILE A 505 40.93 6.65 18.55
N ARG A 506 40.95 7.96 18.29
CA ARG A 506 40.98 8.99 19.34
C ARG A 506 40.26 10.23 18.83
N GLY A 507 39.02 10.41 19.28
CA GLY A 507 38.27 11.64 19.03
C GLY A 507 36.76 11.44 19.10
N PHE A 508 36.21 11.10 20.27
CA PHE A 508 34.75 11.11 20.45
C PHE A 508 34.23 11.53 21.83
N PHE A 509 35.09 12.00 22.75
CA PHE A 509 34.61 12.52 24.04
C PHE A 509 35.31 13.83 24.44
N SER A 510 34.85 14.95 23.88
CA SER A 510 35.09 16.28 24.46
C SER A 510 34.15 17.33 23.84
N SER A 511 32.87 17.36 24.22
CA SER A 511 32.01 18.54 24.01
C SER A 511 30.64 18.38 24.70
N ILE A 512 30.61 18.32 26.03
CA ILE A 512 29.43 18.71 26.81
C ILE A 512 29.93 19.51 28.02
N GLY A 513 29.74 20.83 27.98
CA GLY A 513 30.11 21.71 29.08
C GLY A 513 29.97 23.20 28.76
N ASN A 514 28.87 23.78 29.26
CA ASN A 514 28.61 25.20 29.50
C ASN A 514 28.33 26.14 28.32
N LYS A 515 27.12 26.72 28.30
CA LYS A 515 26.94 28.10 28.80
C LYS A 515 25.48 28.50 29.01
N PHE A 516 25.35 29.40 29.97
CA PHE A 516 24.18 29.87 30.70
C PHE A 516 23.27 30.87 29.95
N SER A 517 22.00 30.87 30.37
CA SER A 517 21.10 31.99 30.66
C SER A 517 21.14 33.27 29.80
N ARG A 518 19.99 33.58 29.18
CA ARG A 518 19.50 34.96 29.06
C ARG A 518 18.01 35.05 29.40
N LYS A 519 17.74 36.04 30.26
CA LYS A 519 16.47 36.49 30.83
C LYS A 519 15.78 37.44 29.82
N PRO A 520 14.45 37.43 29.63
CA PRO A 520 13.76 38.53 28.95
C PRO A 520 13.32 39.62 29.94
N ALA A 521 13.51 40.87 29.52
CA ALA A 521 13.00 42.07 30.18
C ALA A 521 11.55 42.38 29.71
N PRO A 522 10.74 43.10 30.50
CA PRO A 522 9.34 43.38 30.20
C PRO A 522 9.20 44.65 29.34
N ARG A 523 8.14 44.73 28.53
CA ARG A 523 7.69 45.99 27.93
C ARG A 523 6.18 46.11 27.93
N SER A 524 5.78 47.36 28.02
CA SER A 524 4.58 47.95 28.60
C SER A 524 3.37 48.08 27.66
N SER A 525 2.24 48.26 28.33
CA SER A 525 0.89 48.66 27.93
C SER A 525 0.73 50.02 27.23
N SER A 526 -0.46 50.21 26.61
CA SER A 526 -1.26 51.43 26.27
C SER A 526 -1.74 51.37 24.81
N THR A 527 -2.96 51.68 24.34
CA THR A 527 -4.24 52.27 24.82
C THR A 527 -5.31 52.04 23.71
N PRO A 528 -6.64 52.07 23.98
CA PRO A 528 -7.69 51.65 23.04
C PRO A 528 -8.42 52.79 22.28
N SER A 529 -9.31 52.37 21.35
CA SER A 529 -10.53 53.03 20.79
C SER A 529 -10.48 53.33 19.27
N PRO A 530 -11.60 53.42 18.50
CA PRO A 530 -13.03 53.25 18.85
C PRO A 530 -13.85 52.26 17.98
N GLN A 531 -15.04 51.96 18.49
CA GLN A 531 -16.12 51.16 17.89
C GLN A 531 -16.55 51.65 16.50
N ASN A 532 -16.77 50.71 15.57
CA ASN A 532 -17.53 50.96 14.35
C ASN A 532 -18.57 49.84 14.11
N LYS A 533 -19.70 50.25 13.53
CA LYS A 533 -20.99 49.54 13.38
C LYS A 533 -20.88 48.13 12.81
N ARG A 534 -21.57 47.17 13.44
CA ARG A 534 -21.82 45.82 12.88
C ARG A 534 -22.92 45.88 11.82
N ASN A 535 -22.57 45.47 10.61
CA ASN A 535 -23.48 44.95 9.59
C ASN A 535 -23.41 43.41 9.68
N PRO A 536 -24.51 42.64 9.48
CA PRO A 536 -24.50 41.20 9.72
C PRO A 536 -23.59 40.47 8.72
N THR A 537 -22.55 39.83 9.24
CA THR A 537 -21.70 38.88 8.50
C THR A 537 -22.48 37.57 8.31
N PRO A 538 -22.47 36.97 7.11
CA PRO A 538 -23.04 35.64 6.88
C PRO A 538 -22.31 34.60 7.75
N THR A 539 -23.08 33.78 8.44
CA THR A 539 -22.58 32.66 9.25
C THR A 539 -21.81 31.70 8.35
N ASN A 540 -20.50 31.55 8.60
CA ASN A 540 -19.66 30.53 7.98
C ASN A 540 -20.30 29.16 8.20
N ILE A 541 -20.68 28.52 7.10
CA ILE A 541 -21.05 27.10 7.07
C ILE A 541 -19.75 26.33 7.35
N PRO A 542 -19.67 25.52 8.43
CA PRO A 542 -18.50 24.71 8.67
C PRO A 542 -18.31 23.72 7.50
N SER A 543 -17.14 23.80 6.87
CA SER A 543 -16.68 22.84 5.88
C SER A 543 -16.72 21.42 6.47
N PRO A 544 -17.29 20.42 5.78
CA PRO A 544 -17.42 19.08 6.34
C PRO A 544 -16.04 18.45 6.55
N SER A 545 -15.80 17.95 7.77
CA SER A 545 -14.67 17.07 8.06
C SER A 545 -14.70 15.83 7.15
N PRO A 546 -13.54 15.34 6.68
CA PRO A 546 -13.47 14.21 5.77
C PRO A 546 -14.02 12.93 6.41
N VAL A 547 -14.98 12.30 5.73
CA VAL A 547 -15.56 11.00 6.08
C VAL A 547 -14.52 9.91 5.83
N ALA A 548 -14.33 9.01 6.79
CA ALA A 548 -13.41 7.88 6.69
C ALA A 548 -13.80 6.97 5.50
N SER A 549 -12.81 6.67 4.65
CA SER A 549 -12.95 5.77 3.52
C SER A 549 -12.99 4.31 4.00
N VAL A 550 -14.18 3.70 4.01
CA VAL A 550 -14.34 2.26 4.26
C VAL A 550 -14.20 1.51 2.94
N ALA A 551 -13.12 0.73 2.79
CA ALA A 551 -12.90 -0.11 1.62
C ALA A 551 -13.90 -1.27 1.59
N ALA A 552 -14.83 -1.25 0.63
CA ALA A 552 -15.77 -2.35 0.38
C ALA A 552 -15.15 -3.41 -0.56
N SER A 553 -15.36 -4.69 -0.22
CA SER A 553 -15.20 -5.85 -1.10
C SER A 553 -16.20 -5.77 -2.28
N PRO A 554 -15.89 -6.26 -3.51
CA PRO A 554 -16.79 -6.16 -4.66
C PRO A 554 -17.98 -7.11 -4.51
N PHE A 555 -19.02 -6.67 -3.81
CA PHE A 555 -20.33 -7.30 -3.81
C PHE A 555 -21.22 -6.58 -4.80
N VAL A 556 -21.80 -7.33 -5.74
CA VAL A 556 -22.84 -6.87 -6.65
C VAL A 556 -24.18 -7.15 -5.94
N PRO A 557 -24.87 -6.14 -5.41
CA PRO A 557 -26.21 -6.35 -4.85
C PRO A 557 -27.15 -6.88 -5.92
N SER A 558 -28.27 -7.48 -5.47
CA SER A 558 -29.35 -7.80 -6.39
C SER A 558 -29.75 -6.49 -7.08
N SER A 559 -29.46 -6.38 -8.38
CA SER A 559 -29.09 -5.12 -9.05
C SER A 559 -30.26 -4.15 -9.30
N ASN A 560 -31.38 -4.30 -8.59
CA ASN A 560 -32.61 -3.58 -8.83
C ASN A 560 -33.32 -3.05 -7.58
N VAL A 561 -32.73 -3.15 -6.39
CA VAL A 561 -33.41 -2.71 -5.16
C VAL A 561 -33.55 -1.19 -5.10
N GLU A 562 -34.78 -0.67 -5.04
CA GLU A 562 -35.05 0.75 -4.84
C GLU A 562 -34.96 1.11 -3.36
N VAL A 563 -34.06 2.05 -3.02
CA VAL A 563 -33.83 2.53 -1.66
C VAL A 563 -34.23 4.00 -1.55
N ARG A 564 -35.02 4.35 -0.54
CA ARG A 564 -35.39 5.74 -0.26
C ARG A 564 -34.80 6.17 1.08
N VAL A 565 -34.06 7.27 1.10
CA VAL A 565 -33.49 7.85 2.32
C VAL A 565 -34.30 9.09 2.68
N LEU A 566 -34.93 9.07 3.84
CA LEU A 566 -35.81 10.13 4.34
C LEU A 566 -35.15 10.85 5.52
N ASN A 567 -35.09 12.17 5.46
CA ASN A 567 -34.74 12.99 6.62
C ASN A 567 -35.99 13.29 7.46
N ALA A 568 -36.01 12.85 8.71
CA ALA A 568 -37.14 12.96 9.64
C ALA A 568 -36.71 13.55 11.01
N GLY A 569 -35.74 14.47 10.99
CA GLY A 569 -35.20 15.13 12.19
C GLY A 569 -33.67 15.18 12.27
N ALA A 570 -32.96 14.61 11.30
CA ALA A 570 -31.51 14.75 11.17
C ALA A 570 -31.13 16.14 10.58
N PRO A 571 -29.88 16.60 10.77
CA PRO A 571 -29.40 17.86 10.19
C PRO A 571 -29.65 17.96 8.67
N VAL A 572 -29.89 19.16 8.17
CA VAL A 572 -30.16 19.41 6.75
C VAL A 572 -29.03 18.84 5.88
N GLY A 573 -29.39 18.11 4.81
CA GLY A 573 -28.45 17.47 3.89
C GLY A 573 -27.98 16.07 4.27
N THR A 574 -28.30 15.57 5.47
CA THR A 574 -27.88 14.24 5.93
C THR A 574 -28.42 13.11 5.03
N ALA A 575 -29.70 13.17 4.65
CA ALA A 575 -30.30 12.15 3.77
C ALA A 575 -29.63 12.10 2.38
N SER A 576 -29.28 13.26 1.80
CA SER A 576 -28.58 13.32 0.51
C SER A 576 -27.17 12.74 0.60
N LYS A 577 -26.44 13.04 1.68
CA LYS A 577 -25.09 12.46 1.91
C LYS A 577 -25.16 10.95 2.04
N PHE A 578 -26.08 10.43 2.85
CA PHE A 578 -26.20 8.99 3.05
C PHE A 578 -26.69 8.27 1.80
N ALA A 579 -27.59 8.88 1.01
CA ALA A 579 -28.00 8.35 -0.29
C ALA A 579 -26.82 8.17 -1.24
N GLU A 580 -25.84 9.08 -1.23
CA GLU A 580 -24.65 8.97 -2.06
C GLU A 580 -23.73 7.82 -1.61
N VAL A 581 -23.56 7.65 -0.29
CA VAL A 581 -22.83 6.49 0.28
C VAL A 581 -23.46 5.17 -0.18
N LEU A 582 -24.79 5.09 -0.23
CA LEU A 582 -25.49 3.90 -0.71
C LEU A 582 -25.28 3.66 -2.21
N LYS A 583 -25.30 4.70 -3.05
CA LYS A 583 -24.99 4.55 -4.49
C LYS A 583 -23.58 4.01 -4.71
N ILE A 584 -22.59 4.59 -4.04
CA ILE A 584 -21.19 4.15 -4.09
C ILE A 584 -21.05 2.70 -3.58
N SER A 585 -21.86 2.32 -2.59
CA SER A 585 -21.87 0.96 -2.02
C SER A 585 -22.64 -0.07 -2.84
N GLY A 586 -23.13 0.30 -4.02
CA GLY A 586 -23.78 -0.58 -4.98
C GLY A 586 -25.30 -0.48 -5.04
N PHE A 587 -25.95 0.47 -4.37
CA PHE A 587 -27.41 0.69 -4.46
C PHE A 587 -27.72 1.86 -5.42
N PRO A 588 -27.63 1.68 -6.75
CA PRO A 588 -27.72 2.80 -7.71
C PRO A 588 -29.09 3.47 -7.74
N LYS A 589 -30.17 2.74 -7.41
CA LYS A 589 -31.55 3.26 -7.34
C LYS A 589 -31.87 3.84 -5.95
N THR A 590 -30.99 4.71 -5.46
CA THR A 590 -31.19 5.38 -4.17
C THR A 590 -31.60 6.84 -4.38
N VAL A 591 -32.70 7.24 -3.72
CA VAL A 591 -33.21 8.63 -3.74
C VAL A 591 -33.31 9.20 -2.33
N ALA A 592 -32.99 10.49 -2.18
CA ALA A 592 -33.13 11.22 -0.92
C ALA A 592 -34.37 12.12 -0.95
N ALA A 593 -35.08 12.22 0.17
CA ALA A 593 -36.20 13.14 0.36
C ALA A 593 -36.33 13.56 1.83
N ASN A 594 -37.20 14.53 2.09
CA ASN A 594 -37.60 14.92 3.45
C ASN A 594 -38.90 14.21 3.82
N LEU A 595 -39.07 13.91 5.11
CA LEU A 595 -40.32 13.43 5.68
C LEU A 595 -40.89 14.55 6.56
N ASP A 596 -42.17 14.86 6.37
CA ASP A 596 -42.91 15.85 7.17
C ASP A 596 -43.25 15.27 8.56
N SER A 597 -42.23 14.84 9.29
CA SER A 597 -42.33 14.39 10.67
C SER A 597 -40.97 14.47 11.33
N ASP A 598 -40.88 15.19 12.44
CA ASP A 598 -39.71 15.31 13.32
C ASP A 598 -39.76 14.33 14.51
N SER A 599 -40.78 13.46 14.54
CA SER A 599 -41.02 12.54 15.66
C SER A 599 -40.07 11.33 15.70
N TYR A 600 -39.26 11.13 14.67
CA TYR A 600 -38.31 10.01 14.61
C TYR A 600 -37.04 10.33 15.39
N LYS A 601 -36.66 9.40 16.27
CA LYS A 601 -35.37 9.38 16.96
C LYS A 601 -34.52 8.23 16.42
N ASN A 602 -33.22 8.45 16.27
CA ASN A 602 -32.26 7.49 15.70
C ASN A 602 -32.63 7.08 14.26
N VAL A 603 -32.10 5.95 13.78
CA VAL A 603 -32.36 5.43 12.44
C VAL A 603 -33.39 4.32 12.48
N THR A 604 -34.37 4.39 11.58
CA THR A 604 -35.34 3.30 11.33
C THR A 604 -35.21 2.83 9.89
N VAL A 605 -35.06 1.53 9.68
CA VAL A 605 -35.03 0.92 8.34
C VAL A 605 -36.29 0.09 8.15
N ARG A 606 -37.18 0.58 7.29
CA ARG A 606 -38.38 -0.12 6.83
C ARG A 606 -38.06 -0.91 5.57
N TYR A 607 -38.46 -2.17 5.48
CA TYR A 607 -38.16 -3.00 4.31
C TYR A 607 -39.25 -4.04 4.03
N LYS A 608 -39.29 -4.54 2.79
CA LYS A 608 -40.07 -5.73 2.41
C LYS A 608 -39.24 -6.99 2.73
N SER A 609 -39.88 -8.08 3.14
CA SER A 609 -39.21 -9.33 3.54
C SER A 609 -38.14 -9.83 2.56
N ALA A 610 -38.40 -9.69 1.24
CA ALA A 610 -37.46 -10.06 0.17
C ALA A 610 -36.12 -9.28 0.18
N SER A 611 -36.06 -8.13 0.85
CA SER A 611 -34.89 -7.24 0.91
C SER A 611 -34.10 -7.34 2.21
N ARG A 612 -34.36 -8.35 3.05
CA ARG A 612 -33.72 -8.51 4.37
C ARG A 612 -32.17 -8.55 4.30
N VAL A 613 -31.61 -9.22 3.29
CA VAL A 613 -30.15 -9.34 3.12
C VAL A 613 -29.51 -7.98 2.82
N ASP A 614 -30.17 -7.15 1.99
CA ASP A 614 -29.70 -5.82 1.64
C ASP A 614 -29.79 -4.86 2.85
N VAL A 615 -30.80 -5.04 3.70
CA VAL A 615 -30.99 -4.26 4.94
C VAL A 615 -29.87 -4.48 5.95
N ASP A 616 -29.40 -5.71 6.12
CA ASP A 616 -28.26 -6.00 7.02
C ASP A 616 -27.01 -5.22 6.61
N ARG A 617 -26.80 -5.05 5.30
CA ARG A 617 -25.68 -4.29 4.74
C ARG A 617 -25.87 -2.78 4.93
N ILE A 618 -27.08 -2.27 4.68
CA ILE A 618 -27.42 -0.86 4.90
C ILE A 618 -27.25 -0.49 6.39
N ILE A 619 -27.70 -1.35 7.30
CA ILE A 619 -27.55 -1.14 8.75
C ILE A 619 -26.07 -1.14 9.15
N LYS A 620 -25.25 -2.02 8.54
CA LYS A 620 -23.80 -2.00 8.78
C LYS A 620 -23.16 -0.68 8.34
N LEU A 621 -23.57 -0.11 7.21
CA LEU A 621 -23.11 1.19 6.73
C LEU A 621 -23.59 2.35 7.63
N LEU A 622 -24.76 2.22 8.25
CA LEU A 622 -25.30 3.20 9.21
C LEU A 622 -24.62 3.13 10.58
N GLY A 623 -24.24 1.93 11.01
CA GLY A 623 -23.77 1.65 12.37
C GLY A 623 -22.52 2.44 12.78
N ASP A 624 -21.69 2.83 11.80
CA ASP A 624 -20.46 3.58 12.06
C ASP A 624 -20.71 5.07 12.39
N GLU A 625 -21.86 5.64 11.99
CA GLU A 625 -22.10 7.10 12.09
C GLU A 625 -23.41 7.48 12.82
N TYR A 626 -24.41 6.59 12.81
CA TYR A 626 -25.77 6.89 13.28
C TYR A 626 -26.26 6.01 14.44
N GLY A 627 -25.44 5.05 14.90
CA GLY A 627 -25.79 4.16 16.02
C GLY A 627 -26.71 3.00 15.62
N PRO A 628 -27.32 2.30 16.60
CA PRO A 628 -28.16 1.15 16.33
C PRO A 628 -29.43 1.56 15.55
N ALA A 629 -29.70 0.85 14.45
CA ALA A 629 -30.89 1.07 13.63
C ALA A 629 -32.04 0.13 14.03
N THR A 630 -33.24 0.68 14.17
CA THR A 630 -34.48 -0.09 14.36
C THR A 630 -34.91 -0.72 13.03
N ARG A 631 -35.31 -1.99 13.07
CA ARG A 631 -35.79 -2.75 11.90
C ARG A 631 -37.30 -2.84 11.91
N ASP A 632 -37.93 -2.57 10.77
CA ASP A 632 -39.38 -2.67 10.60
C ASP A 632 -39.70 -3.35 9.25
N GLU A 633 -40.21 -4.57 9.29
CA GLU A 633 -40.50 -5.37 8.09
C GLU A 633 -41.85 -5.01 7.42
N ASN A 634 -42.36 -3.80 7.67
CA ASN A 634 -43.62 -3.30 7.14
C ASN A 634 -43.43 -2.08 6.23
N ALA A 635 -42.57 -2.17 5.22
CA ALA A 635 -42.44 -1.08 4.24
C ALA A 635 -43.74 -0.86 3.45
N THR A 636 -44.42 0.26 3.73
CA THR A 636 -45.57 0.75 2.97
C THR A 636 -45.08 1.74 1.89
N GLY A 637 -45.30 1.42 0.61
CA GLY A 637 -44.93 2.28 -0.53
C GLY A 637 -44.22 1.58 -1.70
N GLY A 638 -43.80 2.40 -2.67
CA GLY A 638 -43.14 1.95 -3.91
C GLY A 638 -41.72 1.40 -3.70
N ALA A 639 -40.94 2.02 -2.80
CA ALA A 639 -39.59 1.58 -2.49
C ALA A 639 -39.58 0.22 -1.76
N GLN A 640 -38.53 -0.57 -1.98
CA GLN A 640 -38.35 -1.87 -1.31
C GLN A 640 -37.67 -1.70 0.06
N ILE A 641 -36.86 -0.65 0.21
CA ILE A 641 -36.22 -0.26 1.47
C ILE A 641 -36.38 1.25 1.66
N THR A 642 -36.81 1.66 2.85
CA THR A 642 -36.90 3.06 3.29
C THR A 642 -36.06 3.25 4.54
N VAL A 643 -35.01 4.06 4.46
CA VAL A 643 -34.15 4.46 5.57
C VAL A 643 -34.64 5.80 6.09
N ILE A 644 -35.03 5.88 7.36
CA ILE A 644 -35.53 7.10 8.01
C ILE A 644 -34.47 7.57 9.00
N LEU A 645 -33.92 8.76 8.79
CA LEU A 645 -32.90 9.40 9.61
C LEU A 645 -33.57 10.40 10.57
N GLY A 646 -33.76 10.00 11.81
CA GLY A 646 -34.32 10.82 12.87
C GLY A 646 -33.28 11.72 13.57
N SER A 647 -33.76 12.48 14.55
CA SER A 647 -32.90 13.26 15.44
C SER A 647 -32.04 12.36 16.33
N LYS A 648 -30.81 12.81 16.63
CA LYS A 648 -29.87 12.14 17.55
C LYS A 648 -30.24 12.38 19.01
#